data_AF-A0A928RJ35-F1
#
_entry.id   AF-A0A928RJ35-F1
#
_cell.length_a   1.000
_cell.length_b   1.000
_cell.length_c   1.000
_cell.angle_alpha   90.00
_cell.angle_beta   90.00
_cell.angle_gamma   90.00
#
_symmetry.space_group_name_H-M   'P 1'
#
loop_
_entity.id
_entity.type
_entity.pdbx_description
1 polymer ?
#
loop_
_entity_poly.entity_id
_entity_poly.type
_entity_poly.pdbx_seq_one_letter_code
_entity_poly.pdbx_strand_id
1 'polypeptide(L)'
;MPDKEKTYYKHLFYIFLASNIVIFFILLFATGGVSASGLLYVRKGEVFMDFFNSLLQNTGDPYASSVIYPPLSNCMYKMLLFLVPDKALSQIVTEENAVYYSNDVLKMQQFIVPFMIYIIVTSVLLFYAMMKYKGGDKKEKLLFCALCVFSGSMLFAFERANSIIVAFIGMLFFLGLKDSKSKLFKEIGIISLAVASAIKLYPIVLFVLLLKDKKYKELIRGTLYSLLLFIVPMFVFYDGFGDIVRMIENLSGFNATRGLSTGVQLSFSKMIILPFSMFNLSNETLFAIGDVFKYVLSVGCVFAALFSKEKWKTLCACVCFIYGFQDTVATYVLVLFIIPVVALIDDVRENKKINYVYTAFLALIISAPAIVNPVTGEWTRFVGTKVTSYTIMLLTLMLIVSGVSDMCKVFSEKLNVKSKITVLSFALLSAVIAVCALFIAPGGLKEGDFPVAALFDAGFIISSSFLKMVVSSILGIVCFAGIIFLAWWLPLDDKYNGLRQFVKFGLVGVSNTFVSLAVYYIFYFISEDLYFVGNAVGFIVSVLNAYYWNSKFVFKEDKTDGKKRKNFAVLLKTYICYGSTFLLSEIMIIVEVELLNISGVIAPIINLLVTIPLNYVLNKFFAYGEKRKVKNDVPAETENEEI
;
A
#
# COMPACT_ATOMS: atom_id res chain seq x y z
N MET A 1 24.04 21.16 29.35
CA MET A 1 23.39 20.10 28.55
C MET A 1 21.97 19.98 29.08
N PRO A 2 20.92 20.28 28.30
CA PRO A 2 19.57 20.18 28.84
C PRO A 2 19.26 18.70 29.11
N ASP A 3 18.70 18.44 30.30
CA ASP A 3 18.44 17.14 30.88
C ASP A 3 17.82 16.16 29.88
N LYS A 4 18.51 15.04 29.64
CA LYS A 4 17.91 13.88 28.98
C LYS A 4 16.88 13.30 29.94
N GLU A 5 15.61 13.70 29.81
CA GLU A 5 14.52 12.94 30.44
C GLU A 5 14.69 11.46 30.07
N LYS A 6 14.92 10.63 31.09
CA LYS A 6 15.05 9.19 30.92
C LYS A 6 13.73 8.67 30.37
N THR A 7 13.74 8.11 29.15
CA THR A 7 12.55 7.48 28.57
C THR A 7 12.39 6.08 29.18
N TYR A 8 11.45 5.93 30.11
CA TYR A 8 11.25 4.68 30.85
C TYR A 8 10.60 3.59 29.98
N TYR A 9 9.81 3.95 28.97
CA TYR A 9 9.21 2.98 28.04
C TYR A 9 10.25 2.24 27.19
N LYS A 10 11.42 2.84 26.91
CA LYS A 10 12.54 2.14 26.26
C LYS A 10 13.06 0.98 27.12
N HIS A 11 13.24 1.22 28.42
CA HIS A 11 13.66 0.17 29.35
C HIS A 11 12.59 -0.91 29.48
N LEU A 12 11.32 -0.51 29.55
CA LEU A 12 10.20 -1.45 29.56
C LEU A 12 10.19 -2.35 28.32
N PHE A 13 10.46 -1.79 27.13
CA PHE A 13 10.56 -2.59 25.90
C PHE A 13 11.65 -3.67 26.01
N TYR A 14 12.86 -3.28 26.42
CA TYR A 14 13.98 -4.23 26.56
C TYR A 14 13.70 -5.29 27.61
N ILE A 15 13.17 -4.91 28.77
CA ILE A 15 12.80 -5.84 29.84
C ILE A 15 11.73 -6.81 29.33
N PHE A 16 10.68 -6.31 28.70
CA PHE A 16 9.59 -7.14 28.20
C PHE A 16 10.10 -8.15 27.16
N LEU A 17 10.87 -7.70 26.16
CA LEU A 17 11.35 -8.58 25.10
C LEU A 17 12.33 -9.63 25.65
N ALA A 18 13.25 -9.22 26.55
CA ALA A 18 14.15 -10.15 27.22
C ALA A 18 13.40 -11.19 28.06
N SER A 19 12.41 -10.77 28.84
CA SER A 19 11.57 -11.68 29.63
C SER A 19 10.81 -12.67 28.75
N ASN A 20 10.25 -12.24 27.62
CA ASN A 20 9.56 -13.14 26.69
C ASN A 20 10.50 -14.19 26.09
N ILE A 21 11.73 -13.79 25.74
CA ILE A 21 12.74 -14.73 25.23
C ILE A 21 13.12 -15.74 26.31
N VAL A 22 13.37 -15.28 27.54
CA VAL A 22 13.68 -16.16 28.68
C VAL A 22 12.53 -17.14 28.93
N ILE A 23 11.29 -16.66 28.97
CA ILE A 23 10.09 -17.50 29.14
C ILE A 23 9.98 -18.51 28.00
N PHE A 24 10.19 -18.10 26.75
CA PHE A 24 10.15 -18.98 25.59
C PHE A 24 11.14 -20.14 25.74
N PHE A 25 12.40 -19.87 26.11
CA PHE A 25 13.40 -20.93 26.31
C PHE A 25 13.10 -21.80 27.53
N ILE A 26 12.66 -21.22 28.66
CA ILE A 26 12.24 -22.01 29.83
C ILE A 26 11.14 -23.00 29.43
N LEU A 27 10.12 -22.54 28.71
CA LEU A 27 9.03 -23.38 28.24
C LEU A 27 9.52 -24.42 27.23
N LEU A 28 10.45 -24.05 26.35
CA LEU A 28 11.05 -24.99 25.39
C LEU A 28 11.73 -26.15 26.11
N PHE A 29 12.56 -25.88 27.11
CA PHE A 29 13.23 -26.93 27.90
C PHE A 29 12.25 -27.72 28.76
N ALA A 30 11.36 -27.03 29.49
CA ALA A 30 10.43 -27.66 30.42
C ALA A 30 9.43 -28.60 29.73
N THR A 31 9.12 -28.36 28.45
CA THR A 31 8.17 -29.17 27.67
C THR A 31 8.83 -30.13 26.68
N GLY A 32 10.17 -30.24 26.69
CA GLY A 32 10.88 -31.06 25.70
C GLY A 32 10.64 -30.60 24.25
N GLY A 33 10.47 -29.29 24.04
CA GLY A 33 10.24 -28.68 22.72
C GLY A 33 8.76 -28.56 22.30
N VAL A 34 7.82 -29.17 23.01
CA VAL A 34 6.40 -29.14 22.62
C VAL A 34 5.84 -27.71 22.58
N SER A 35 6.30 -26.80 23.44
CA SER A 35 5.86 -25.40 23.44
C SER A 35 6.13 -24.65 22.12
N ALA A 36 7.13 -25.09 21.34
CA ALA A 36 7.43 -24.50 20.04
C ALA A 36 6.40 -24.88 18.95
N SER A 37 5.51 -25.85 19.17
CA SER A 37 4.48 -26.20 18.20
C SER A 37 3.50 -25.07 17.91
N GLY A 38 3.26 -24.21 18.90
CA GLY A 38 2.41 -23.03 18.78
C GLY A 38 3.00 -21.92 17.91
N LEU A 39 4.31 -21.96 17.61
CA LEU A 39 4.99 -20.91 16.84
C LEU A 39 5.74 -21.47 15.64
N LEU A 40 6.64 -22.44 15.84
CA LEU A 40 7.59 -22.95 14.85
C LEU A 40 7.11 -24.23 14.15
N TYR A 41 6.51 -25.21 14.86
CA TYR A 41 6.14 -26.51 14.25
C TYR A 41 4.72 -26.51 13.64
N VAL A 42 4.40 -25.48 12.87
CA VAL A 42 3.07 -25.31 12.27
C VAL A 42 2.78 -26.39 11.24
N ARG A 43 3.79 -26.77 10.45
CA ARG A 43 3.70 -27.79 9.41
C ARG A 43 4.92 -28.70 9.53
N LYS A 44 4.73 -29.83 10.23
CA LYS A 44 5.81 -30.73 10.67
C LYS A 44 6.65 -31.34 9.53
N GLY A 45 6.22 -31.22 8.28
CA GLY A 45 6.96 -31.63 7.08
C GLY A 45 7.20 -30.49 6.09
N GLU A 46 7.26 -29.23 6.54
CA GLU A 46 7.55 -28.08 5.67
C GLU A 46 8.66 -27.18 6.23
N VAL A 47 9.82 -27.75 6.55
CA VAL A 47 10.97 -27.01 7.07
C VAL A 47 11.60 -26.16 5.95
N PHE A 48 11.84 -24.86 6.19
CA PHE A 48 12.42 -23.91 5.22
C PHE A 48 11.69 -23.81 3.86
N MET A 49 10.43 -24.27 3.80
CA MET A 49 9.77 -24.50 2.52
C MET A 49 9.42 -23.24 1.74
N ASP A 50 9.36 -22.06 2.37
CA ASP A 50 9.14 -20.84 1.58
C ASP A 50 10.37 -20.53 0.70
N PHE A 51 11.56 -21.02 1.07
CA PHE A 51 12.75 -20.97 0.22
C PHE A 51 12.74 -22.11 -0.81
N PHE A 52 12.67 -23.36 -0.37
CA PHE A 52 12.83 -24.52 -1.27
C PHE A 52 11.71 -24.60 -2.30
N ASN A 53 10.45 -24.35 -1.92
CA ASN A 53 9.36 -24.34 -2.90
C ASN A 53 9.57 -23.24 -3.94
N SER A 54 10.00 -22.04 -3.52
CA SER A 54 10.26 -20.96 -4.48
C SER A 54 11.48 -21.21 -5.36
N LEU A 55 12.50 -21.89 -4.85
CA LEU A 55 13.64 -22.34 -5.65
C LEU A 55 13.19 -23.33 -6.73
N LEU A 56 12.40 -24.34 -6.34
CA LEU A 56 11.91 -25.40 -7.24
C LEU A 56 10.89 -24.87 -8.26
N GLN A 57 10.02 -23.95 -7.88
CA GLN A 57 9.09 -23.31 -8.81
C GLN A 57 9.80 -22.51 -9.92
N ASN A 58 11.08 -22.17 -9.74
CA ASN A 58 11.89 -21.46 -10.73
C ASN A 58 12.75 -22.40 -11.60
N THR A 59 12.59 -23.72 -11.52
CA THR A 59 13.18 -24.67 -12.50
C THR A 59 12.49 -24.59 -13.86
N GLY A 60 11.20 -24.22 -13.87
CA GLY A 60 10.42 -23.93 -15.07
C GLY A 60 9.87 -22.51 -15.06
N ASP A 61 8.73 -22.31 -15.72
CA ASP A 61 7.97 -21.06 -15.60
C ASP A 61 7.21 -21.03 -14.25
N PRO A 62 7.58 -20.13 -13.32
CA PRO A 62 6.91 -20.05 -12.03
C PRO A 62 5.44 -19.62 -12.17
N TYR A 63 5.10 -18.80 -13.17
CA TYR A 63 3.74 -18.25 -13.31
C TYR A 63 2.75 -19.27 -13.86
N ALA A 64 3.22 -20.18 -14.72
CA ALA A 64 2.48 -21.40 -15.07
C ALA A 64 2.22 -22.31 -13.86
N SER A 65 3.07 -22.26 -12.82
CA SER A 65 2.97 -23.06 -11.59
C SER A 65 2.25 -22.34 -10.44
N SER A 66 1.31 -21.45 -10.75
CA SER A 66 0.50 -20.69 -9.78
C SER A 66 1.30 -19.81 -8.81
N VAL A 67 2.52 -19.38 -9.15
CA VAL A 67 3.32 -18.50 -8.28
C VAL A 67 2.77 -17.08 -8.29
N ILE A 68 2.74 -16.47 -7.10
CA ILE A 68 2.25 -15.11 -6.84
C ILE A 68 3.38 -14.10 -6.54
N TYR A 69 4.64 -14.54 -6.56
CA TYR A 69 5.76 -13.70 -6.20
C TYR A 69 6.11 -12.70 -7.31
N PRO A 70 6.53 -11.48 -6.93
CA PRO A 70 7.00 -10.50 -7.90
C PRO A 70 8.19 -11.00 -8.74
N PRO A 71 8.40 -10.43 -9.94
CA PRO A 71 9.39 -10.91 -10.90
C PRO A 71 10.82 -10.91 -10.35
N LEU A 72 11.22 -9.85 -9.63
CA LEU A 72 12.54 -9.76 -9.03
C LEU A 72 12.76 -10.83 -7.93
N SER A 73 11.71 -11.19 -7.18
CA SER A 73 11.79 -12.26 -6.19
C SER A 73 12.05 -13.61 -6.86
N ASN A 74 11.38 -13.90 -7.98
CA ASN A 74 11.60 -15.13 -8.73
C ASN A 74 12.99 -15.14 -9.40
N CYS A 75 13.46 -14.00 -9.92
CA CYS A 75 14.83 -13.87 -10.45
C CYS A 75 15.89 -14.16 -9.40
N MET A 76 15.70 -13.71 -8.16
CA MET A 76 16.61 -14.01 -7.05
C MET A 76 16.71 -15.54 -6.82
N TYR A 77 15.58 -16.26 -6.83
CA TYR A 77 15.59 -17.72 -6.68
C TYR A 77 16.19 -18.42 -7.91
N LYS A 78 15.87 -17.96 -9.12
CA LYS A 78 16.46 -18.46 -10.37
C LYS A 78 17.99 -18.28 -10.39
N MET A 79 18.50 -17.16 -9.88
CA MET A 79 19.94 -16.93 -9.71
C MET A 79 20.58 -17.93 -8.75
N LEU A 80 19.91 -18.26 -7.64
CA LEU A 80 20.39 -19.27 -6.69
C LEU A 80 20.32 -20.69 -7.28
N LEU A 81 19.38 -20.95 -8.19
CA LEU A 81 19.24 -22.23 -8.87
C LEU A 81 20.46 -22.55 -9.76
N PHE A 82 21.14 -21.55 -10.33
CA PHE A 82 22.39 -21.76 -11.08
C PHE A 82 23.53 -22.34 -10.25
N LEU A 83 23.39 -22.39 -8.92
CA LEU A 83 24.35 -23.03 -8.02
C LEU A 83 24.06 -24.54 -7.86
N VAL A 84 22.95 -25.05 -8.39
CA VAL A 84 22.57 -26.46 -8.36
C VAL A 84 23.00 -27.15 -9.67
N PRO A 85 23.79 -28.24 -9.63
CA PRO A 85 24.19 -28.94 -10.85
C PRO A 85 23.02 -29.54 -11.61
N ASP A 86 23.08 -29.52 -12.95
CA ASP A 86 22.01 -30.05 -13.83
C ASP A 86 21.64 -31.50 -13.52
N LYS A 87 22.62 -32.35 -13.15
CA LYS A 87 22.38 -33.74 -12.76
C LYS A 87 21.48 -33.86 -11.53
N ALA A 88 21.59 -32.92 -10.58
CA ALA A 88 20.73 -32.90 -9.40
C ALA A 88 19.33 -32.36 -9.75
N LEU A 89 19.25 -31.40 -10.68
CA LEU A 89 17.96 -30.91 -11.20
C LEU A 89 17.23 -32.03 -11.96
N SER A 90 17.89 -32.79 -12.82
CA SER A 90 17.27 -33.91 -13.55
C SER A 90 16.79 -35.05 -12.64
N GLN A 91 17.30 -35.15 -11.40
CA GLN A 91 16.86 -36.16 -10.43
C GLN A 91 15.55 -35.79 -9.74
N ILE A 92 15.21 -34.50 -9.71
CA ILE A 92 13.95 -34.01 -9.13
C ILE A 92 12.91 -33.69 -10.21
N VAL A 93 13.34 -33.49 -11.45
CA VAL A 93 12.50 -33.27 -12.64
C VAL A 93 12.36 -34.60 -13.38
N THR A 94 11.51 -35.49 -12.87
CA THR A 94 11.05 -36.67 -13.62
C THR A 94 9.53 -36.78 -13.48
N GLU A 95 8.86 -36.67 -14.63
CA GLU A 95 7.42 -36.79 -14.92
C GLU A 95 6.62 -35.48 -15.02
N GLU A 96 5.99 -35.30 -16.19
CA GLU A 96 5.10 -34.20 -16.61
C GLU A 96 3.87 -33.97 -15.70
N ASN A 97 3.68 -34.76 -14.65
CA ASN A 97 2.59 -34.64 -13.69
C ASN A 97 3.01 -34.89 -12.22
N ALA A 98 4.30 -34.86 -11.89
CA ALA A 98 4.74 -35.15 -10.53
C ALA A 98 4.58 -33.93 -9.59
N VAL A 99 3.65 -34.06 -8.65
CA VAL A 99 3.55 -33.21 -7.46
C VAL A 99 4.86 -33.28 -6.67
N TYR A 100 5.49 -32.12 -6.49
CA TYR A 100 6.68 -31.87 -5.68
C TYR A 100 6.76 -32.71 -4.39
N TYR A 101 7.84 -33.48 -4.22
CA TYR A 101 8.33 -33.83 -2.89
C TYR A 101 9.47 -32.87 -2.51
N SER A 102 9.12 -31.62 -2.19
CA SER A 102 10.08 -30.64 -1.65
C SER A 102 10.79 -31.15 -0.37
N ASN A 103 10.26 -32.18 0.28
CA ASN A 103 10.92 -32.86 1.39
C ASN A 103 12.17 -33.65 1.01
N ASP A 104 12.31 -34.10 -0.24
CA ASP A 104 13.49 -34.86 -0.66
C ASP A 104 14.66 -33.94 -1.00
N VAL A 105 14.39 -32.71 -1.47
CA VAL A 105 15.46 -31.73 -1.70
C VAL A 105 16.15 -31.28 -0.42
N LEU A 106 15.46 -31.38 0.73
CA LEU A 106 16.07 -31.16 2.05
C LEU A 106 17.17 -32.18 2.37
N LYS A 107 17.18 -33.35 1.72
CA LYS A 107 18.20 -34.40 1.90
C LYS A 107 19.34 -34.29 0.87
N MET A 108 19.21 -33.40 -0.12
CA MET A 108 20.17 -33.25 -1.21
C MET A 108 21.13 -32.08 -0.93
N GLN A 109 22.40 -32.40 -0.70
CA GLN A 109 23.44 -31.38 -0.40
C GLN A 109 23.51 -30.28 -1.46
N GLN A 110 23.26 -30.63 -2.73
CA GLN A 110 23.26 -29.70 -3.87
C GLN A 110 22.24 -28.56 -3.71
N PHE A 111 21.10 -28.82 -3.05
CA PHE A 111 20.08 -27.80 -2.77
C PHE A 111 20.32 -27.09 -1.43
N ILE A 112 21.04 -27.72 -0.50
CA ILE A 112 21.43 -27.09 0.77
C ILE A 112 22.45 -25.97 0.55
N VAL A 113 23.37 -26.10 -0.40
CA VAL A 113 24.38 -25.05 -0.70
C VAL A 113 23.76 -23.68 -1.02
N PRO A 114 22.86 -23.53 -2.01
CA PRO A 114 22.22 -22.23 -2.28
C PRO A 114 21.39 -21.72 -1.09
N PHE A 115 20.75 -22.62 -0.33
CA PHE A 115 20.07 -22.26 0.92
C PHE A 115 21.03 -21.67 1.97
N MET A 116 22.19 -22.31 2.18
CA MET A 116 23.22 -21.81 3.10
C MET A 116 23.74 -20.43 2.70
N ILE A 117 23.98 -20.22 1.40
CA ILE A 117 24.40 -18.91 0.90
C ILE A 117 23.31 -17.86 1.18
N TYR A 118 22.06 -18.18 0.86
CA TYR A 118 20.93 -17.30 1.11
C TYR A 118 20.81 -16.95 2.60
N ILE A 119 20.85 -17.93 3.50
CA ILE A 119 20.66 -17.69 4.94
C ILE A 119 21.83 -16.90 5.55
N ILE A 120 23.07 -17.17 5.14
CA ILE A 120 24.26 -16.47 5.62
C ILE A 120 24.25 -15.02 5.15
N VAL A 121 24.05 -14.79 3.84
CA VAL A 121 24.04 -13.44 3.25
C VAL A 121 22.92 -12.61 3.86
N THR A 122 21.70 -13.15 3.94
CA THR A 122 20.57 -12.42 4.54
C THR A 122 20.78 -12.14 6.02
N SER A 123 21.36 -13.06 6.79
CA SER A 123 21.66 -12.84 8.22
C SER A 123 22.71 -11.73 8.44
N VAL A 124 23.80 -11.74 7.65
CA VAL A 124 24.85 -10.71 7.74
C VAL A 124 24.31 -9.33 7.34
N LEU A 125 23.56 -9.26 6.23
CA LEU A 125 22.95 -8.02 5.77
C LEU A 125 21.89 -7.50 6.76
N LEU A 126 21.09 -8.38 7.34
CA LEU A 126 20.11 -8.04 8.38
C LEU A 126 20.80 -7.44 9.61
N PHE A 127 21.85 -8.08 10.11
CA PHE A 127 22.61 -7.55 11.23
C PHE A 127 23.16 -6.15 10.94
N TYR A 128 23.78 -5.94 9.77
CA TYR A 128 24.32 -4.63 9.40
C TYR A 128 23.22 -3.58 9.21
N ALA A 129 22.10 -3.93 8.57
CA ALA A 129 20.96 -3.03 8.38
C ALA A 129 20.33 -2.62 9.71
N MET A 130 20.16 -3.55 10.67
CA MET A 130 19.68 -3.24 12.02
C MET A 130 20.66 -2.34 12.78
N MET A 131 21.95 -2.65 12.76
CA MET A 131 23.00 -1.83 13.39
C MET A 131 23.07 -0.42 12.81
N LYS A 132 22.77 -0.29 11.51
CA LYS A 132 22.72 0.99 10.80
C LYS A 132 21.49 1.81 11.14
N TYR A 133 20.32 1.19 11.21
CA TYR A 133 19.06 1.86 11.48
C TYR A 133 18.87 2.23 12.97
N LYS A 134 19.20 1.30 13.87
CA LYS A 134 19.11 1.51 15.33
C LYS A 134 20.11 2.57 15.78
N GLY A 135 19.63 3.56 16.53
CA GLY A 135 20.43 4.57 17.22
C GLY A 135 21.02 4.06 18.55
N GLY A 136 21.66 4.94 19.31
CA GLY A 136 22.32 4.57 20.57
C GLY A 136 23.77 4.10 20.39
N ASP A 137 24.42 3.70 21.48
CA ASP A 137 25.80 3.23 21.46
C ASP A 137 25.92 1.79 20.93
N LYS A 138 27.16 1.32 20.71
CA LYS A 138 27.42 -0.01 20.15
C LYS A 138 26.86 -1.15 21.01
N LYS A 139 26.90 -1.02 22.33
CA LYS A 139 26.42 -2.06 23.26
C LYS A 139 24.91 -2.15 23.22
N GLU A 140 24.24 -1.00 23.23
CA GLU A 140 22.79 -0.94 23.15
C GLU A 140 22.26 -1.47 21.81
N LYS A 141 22.91 -1.09 20.69
CA LYS A 141 22.56 -1.62 19.37
C LYS A 141 22.73 -3.14 19.32
N LEU A 142 23.83 -3.66 19.86
CA LEU A 142 24.08 -5.10 19.89
C LEU A 142 23.03 -5.84 20.73
N LEU A 143 22.67 -5.31 21.90
CA LEU A 143 21.60 -5.85 22.74
C LEU A 143 20.26 -5.86 22.00
N PHE A 144 19.90 -4.75 21.35
CA PHE A 144 18.68 -4.66 20.56
C PHE A 144 18.64 -5.70 19.44
N CYS A 145 19.72 -5.82 18.66
CA CYS A 145 19.83 -6.79 17.57
C CYS A 145 19.69 -8.22 18.09
N ALA A 146 20.37 -8.55 19.19
CA ALA A 146 20.28 -9.88 19.81
C ALA A 146 18.83 -10.21 20.21
N LEU A 147 18.15 -9.30 20.91
CA LEU A 147 16.76 -9.51 21.34
C LEU A 147 15.79 -9.61 20.15
N CYS A 148 15.99 -8.82 19.10
CA CYS A 148 15.15 -8.91 17.90
C CYS A 148 15.37 -10.19 17.10
N VAL A 149 16.59 -10.73 17.05
CA VAL A 149 16.86 -12.00 16.34
C VAL A 149 16.17 -13.19 17.03
N PHE A 150 16.07 -13.15 18.36
CA PHE A 150 15.38 -14.17 19.15
C PHE A 150 13.88 -13.90 19.35
N SER A 151 13.30 -12.87 18.72
CA SER A 151 11.85 -12.65 18.82
C SER A 151 11.07 -13.69 18.03
N GLY A 152 9.86 -14.03 18.47
CA GLY A 152 9.08 -15.09 17.84
C GLY A 152 8.77 -14.82 16.35
N SER A 153 8.53 -13.55 15.98
CA SER A 153 8.34 -13.17 14.57
C SER A 153 9.58 -13.42 13.71
N MET A 154 10.78 -13.17 14.24
CA MET A 154 12.03 -13.36 13.52
C MET A 154 12.43 -14.83 13.44
N LEU A 155 12.29 -15.57 14.54
CA LEU A 155 12.50 -17.02 14.56
C LEU A 155 11.61 -17.73 13.53
N PHE A 156 10.34 -17.33 13.43
CA PHE A 156 9.43 -17.87 12.42
C PHE A 156 9.84 -17.47 10.98
N ALA A 157 10.34 -16.24 10.78
CA ALA A 157 10.82 -15.81 9.46
C ALA A 157 12.03 -16.63 8.99
N PHE A 158 12.96 -16.93 9.90
CA PHE A 158 14.12 -17.78 9.63
C PHE A 158 13.74 -19.25 9.43
N GLU A 159 12.83 -19.80 10.25
CA GLU A 159 12.34 -21.18 10.10
C GLU A 159 11.69 -21.41 8.73
N ARG A 160 10.95 -20.42 8.21
CA ARG A 160 10.40 -20.48 6.86
C ARG A 160 11.41 -20.15 5.76
N ALA A 161 12.51 -19.47 6.10
CA ALA A 161 13.49 -18.91 5.16
C ALA A 161 12.86 -17.98 4.11
N ASN A 162 11.84 -17.22 4.51
CA ASN A 162 11.02 -16.43 3.58
C ASN A 162 11.75 -15.16 3.08
N SER A 163 11.49 -14.77 1.83
CA SER A 163 12.03 -13.54 1.21
C SER A 163 11.56 -12.22 1.86
N ILE A 164 10.65 -12.27 2.85
CA ILE A 164 10.34 -11.15 3.75
C ILE A 164 11.60 -10.56 4.39
N ILE A 165 12.59 -11.39 4.73
CA ILE A 165 13.85 -10.94 5.35
C ILE A 165 14.59 -9.99 4.41
N VAL A 166 14.64 -10.32 3.11
CA VAL A 166 15.26 -9.48 2.07
C VAL A 166 14.53 -8.14 1.94
N ALA A 167 13.20 -8.16 1.90
CA ALA A 167 12.41 -6.93 1.85
C ALA A 167 12.62 -6.07 3.11
N PHE A 168 12.66 -6.70 4.29
CA PHE A 168 12.89 -6.03 5.57
C PHE A 168 14.28 -5.37 5.63
N ILE A 169 15.32 -6.04 5.15
CA ILE A 169 16.68 -5.47 5.00
C ILE A 169 16.65 -4.19 4.16
N GLY A 170 16.00 -4.24 2.99
CA GLY A 170 15.90 -3.08 2.10
C GLY A 170 15.16 -1.90 2.75
N MET A 171 14.09 -2.17 3.52
CA MET A 171 13.38 -1.16 4.31
C MET A 171 14.27 -0.53 5.38
N LEU A 172 15.06 -1.33 6.11
CA LEU A 172 16.00 -0.83 7.13
C LEU A 172 17.11 0.02 6.51
N PHE A 173 17.68 -0.38 5.37
CA PHE A 173 18.67 0.43 4.67
C PHE A 173 18.10 1.76 4.19
N PHE A 174 16.90 1.76 3.62
CA PHE A 174 16.21 2.99 3.27
C PHE A 174 16.10 3.93 4.46
N LEU A 175 15.59 3.44 5.59
CA LEU A 175 15.40 4.26 6.79
C LEU A 175 16.72 4.75 7.39
N GLY A 176 17.78 3.93 7.35
CA GLY A 176 19.10 4.26 7.86
C GLY A 176 19.94 5.15 6.94
N LEU A 177 19.58 5.29 5.66
CA LEU A 177 20.40 5.98 4.65
C LEU A 177 19.71 7.14 3.92
N LYS A 178 18.36 7.22 3.88
CA LYS A 178 17.61 8.26 3.13
C LYS A 178 17.93 9.70 3.54
N ASP A 179 18.45 9.88 4.75
CA ASP A 179 18.82 11.18 5.32
C ASP A 179 20.34 11.40 5.38
N SER A 180 21.13 10.52 4.74
CA SER A 180 22.59 10.65 4.67
C SER A 180 23.03 11.92 3.94
N LYS A 181 24.11 12.53 4.42
CA LYS A 181 24.77 13.68 3.77
C LYS A 181 25.44 13.26 2.45
N SER A 182 25.90 12.01 2.35
CA SER A 182 26.49 11.47 1.12
C SER A 182 25.41 11.19 0.09
N LYS A 183 25.56 11.74 -1.11
CA LYS A 183 24.66 11.50 -2.25
C LYS A 183 24.58 10.01 -2.58
N LEU A 184 25.71 9.30 -2.57
CA LEU A 184 25.77 7.87 -2.85
C LEU A 184 24.96 7.07 -1.84
N PHE A 185 25.19 7.29 -0.53
CA PHE A 185 24.45 6.55 0.50
C PHE A 185 22.96 6.87 0.50
N LYS A 186 22.60 8.13 0.26
CA LYS A 186 21.19 8.51 0.09
C LYS A 186 20.54 7.73 -1.05
N GLU A 187 21.20 7.65 -2.21
CA GLU A 187 20.69 6.93 -3.37
C GLU A 187 20.59 5.42 -3.11
N ILE A 188 21.59 4.82 -2.45
CA ILE A 188 21.55 3.42 -1.99
C ILE A 188 20.32 3.19 -1.12
N GLY A 189 19.98 4.12 -0.22
CA GLY A 189 18.76 4.04 0.57
C GLY A 189 17.48 4.00 -0.28
N ILE A 190 17.38 4.87 -1.28
CA ILE A 190 16.22 4.90 -2.20
C ILE A 190 16.11 3.61 -3.02
N ILE A 191 17.24 3.15 -3.59
CA ILE A 191 17.31 1.89 -4.35
C ILE A 191 16.96 0.70 -3.45
N SER A 192 17.39 0.69 -2.19
CA SER A 192 17.09 -0.39 -1.25
C SER A 192 15.59 -0.54 -0.99
N LEU A 193 14.84 0.57 -0.89
CA LEU A 193 13.38 0.50 -0.80
C LEU A 193 12.75 0.00 -2.11
N ALA A 194 13.28 0.45 -3.25
CA ALA A 194 12.80 0.00 -4.54
C ALA A 194 12.98 -1.53 -4.74
N VAL A 195 14.14 -2.06 -4.36
CA VAL A 195 14.40 -3.51 -4.31
C VAL A 195 13.44 -4.20 -3.35
N ALA A 196 13.25 -3.67 -2.13
CA ALA A 196 12.29 -4.24 -1.19
C ALA A 196 10.87 -4.32 -1.77
N SER A 197 10.40 -3.25 -2.44
CA SER A 197 9.13 -3.19 -3.16
C SER A 197 9.04 -4.16 -4.34
N ALA A 198 10.15 -4.44 -5.01
CA ALA A 198 10.18 -5.40 -6.10
C ALA A 198 10.32 -6.86 -5.61
N ILE A 199 10.79 -7.10 -4.38
CA ILE A 199 10.79 -8.44 -3.76
C ILE A 199 9.42 -8.76 -3.14
N LYS A 200 8.77 -7.77 -2.52
CA LYS A 200 7.40 -7.85 -2.00
C LYS A 200 6.74 -6.51 -2.32
N LEU A 201 5.54 -6.47 -2.90
CA LEU A 201 4.97 -5.19 -3.40
C LEU A 201 4.71 -4.12 -2.32
N TYR A 202 4.42 -4.54 -1.10
CA TYR A 202 3.89 -3.67 -0.06
C TYR A 202 4.87 -2.67 0.62
N PRO A 203 6.21 -2.82 0.68
CA PRO A 203 7.13 -1.82 1.23
C PRO A 203 7.07 -0.46 0.53
N ILE A 204 6.51 -0.40 -0.69
CA ILE A 204 6.35 0.84 -1.47
C ILE A 204 5.66 1.95 -0.66
N VAL A 205 4.80 1.58 0.30
CA VAL A 205 4.10 2.54 1.17
C VAL A 205 5.04 3.41 2.00
N LEU A 206 6.28 2.98 2.27
CA LEU A 206 7.26 3.77 3.02
C LEU A 206 7.75 5.01 2.26
N PHE A 207 7.51 5.09 0.94
CA PHE A 207 7.75 6.31 0.18
C PHE A 207 6.90 7.50 0.66
N VAL A 208 5.84 7.26 1.45
CA VAL A 208 5.11 8.33 2.15
C VAL A 208 6.02 9.20 3.02
N LEU A 209 7.13 8.66 3.53
CA LEU A 209 8.11 9.45 4.27
C LEU A 209 8.78 10.51 3.40
N LEU A 210 9.13 10.17 2.16
CA LEU A 210 9.70 11.16 1.22
C LEU A 210 8.67 12.21 0.84
N LEU A 211 7.41 11.82 0.68
CA LEU A 211 6.31 12.73 0.44
C LEU A 211 6.17 13.75 1.59
N LYS A 212 6.18 13.27 2.84
CA LYS A 212 6.09 14.12 4.04
C LYS A 212 7.31 15.01 4.23
N ASP A 213 8.49 14.48 3.92
CA ASP A 213 9.76 15.23 3.95
C ASP A 213 9.88 16.21 2.76
N LYS A 214 8.86 16.31 1.89
CA LYS A 214 8.84 17.12 0.65
C LYS A 214 9.99 16.79 -0.32
N LYS A 215 10.51 15.56 -0.25
CA LYS A 215 11.59 15.03 -1.10
C LYS A 215 11.03 14.46 -2.40
N TYR A 216 10.38 15.30 -3.20
CA TYR A 216 9.63 14.87 -4.39
C TYR A 216 10.52 14.25 -5.48
N LYS A 217 11.77 14.70 -5.62
CA LYS A 217 12.70 14.13 -6.62
C LYS A 217 13.11 12.71 -6.26
N GLU A 218 13.41 12.48 -4.98
CA GLU A 218 13.72 11.16 -4.45
C GLU A 218 12.51 10.23 -4.52
N LEU A 219 11.30 10.75 -4.26
CA LEU A 219 10.05 10.02 -4.44
C LEU A 219 9.87 9.54 -5.89
N ILE A 220 9.98 10.45 -6.86
CA ILE A 220 9.82 10.11 -8.29
C ILE A 220 10.85 9.06 -8.70
N ARG A 221 12.13 9.26 -8.36
CA ARG A 221 13.19 8.30 -8.70
C ARG A 221 12.97 6.94 -8.03
N GLY A 222 12.60 6.92 -6.75
CA GLY A 222 12.28 5.70 -6.03
C GLY A 222 11.15 4.92 -6.68
N THR A 223 10.05 5.59 -7.04
CA THR A 223 8.93 4.97 -7.76
C THR A 223 9.36 4.43 -9.12
N LEU A 224 10.18 5.16 -9.88
CA LEU A 224 10.71 4.70 -11.16
C LEU A 224 11.61 3.48 -10.99
N TYR A 225 12.48 3.46 -9.97
CA TYR A 225 13.31 2.28 -9.67
C TYR A 225 12.45 1.07 -9.31
N SER A 226 11.40 1.24 -8.49
CA SER A 226 10.48 0.15 -8.16
C SER A 226 9.79 -0.41 -9.40
N LEU A 227 9.34 0.48 -10.29
CA LEU A 227 8.69 0.10 -11.55
C LEU A 227 9.66 -0.67 -12.46
N LEU A 228 10.87 -0.16 -12.65
CA LEU A 228 11.89 -0.79 -13.48
C LEU A 228 12.30 -2.16 -12.91
N LEU A 229 12.51 -2.26 -11.61
CA LEU A 229 12.85 -3.52 -10.95
C LEU A 229 11.70 -4.54 -10.95
N PHE A 230 10.47 -4.10 -11.17
CA PHE A 230 9.33 -5.00 -11.37
C PHE A 230 9.19 -5.41 -12.85
N ILE A 231 9.22 -4.44 -13.77
CA ILE A 231 8.96 -4.66 -15.20
C ILE A 231 10.15 -5.32 -15.89
N VAL A 232 11.38 -4.84 -15.71
CA VAL A 232 12.53 -5.32 -16.49
C VAL A 232 12.76 -6.83 -16.31
N PRO A 233 12.72 -7.40 -15.08
CA PRO A 233 12.90 -8.84 -14.93
C PRO A 233 11.80 -9.66 -15.63
N MET A 234 10.58 -9.12 -15.76
CA MET A 234 9.50 -9.76 -16.53
C MET A 234 9.87 -9.96 -18.00
N PHE A 235 10.42 -8.94 -18.65
CA PHE A 235 10.77 -9.02 -20.07
C PHE A 235 12.07 -9.77 -20.33
N VAL A 236 12.97 -9.81 -19.35
CA VAL A 236 14.29 -10.44 -19.52
C VAL A 236 14.24 -11.94 -19.21
N PHE A 237 13.44 -12.37 -18.23
CA PHE A 237 13.49 -13.75 -17.72
C PHE A 237 12.18 -14.54 -17.89
N TYR A 238 11.10 -13.90 -18.34
CA TYR A 238 9.74 -14.43 -18.44
C TYR A 238 9.05 -13.93 -19.72
N ASP A 239 7.79 -14.31 -19.97
CA ASP A 239 7.02 -13.99 -21.18
C ASP A 239 6.46 -12.55 -21.19
N GLY A 240 7.20 -11.61 -20.59
CA GLY A 240 6.83 -10.21 -20.51
C GLY A 240 5.45 -9.99 -19.88
N PHE A 241 4.51 -9.45 -20.66
CA PHE A 241 3.18 -9.10 -20.18
C PHE A 241 2.26 -10.30 -19.92
N GLY A 242 2.43 -11.41 -20.65
CA GLY A 242 1.60 -12.61 -20.46
C GLY A 242 1.68 -13.12 -19.03
N ASP A 243 2.90 -13.18 -18.50
CA ASP A 243 3.16 -13.65 -17.13
C ASP A 243 2.76 -12.63 -16.05
N ILE A 244 2.67 -11.34 -16.38
CA ILE A 244 2.08 -10.34 -15.46
C ILE A 244 0.59 -10.64 -15.25
N VAL A 245 -0.14 -10.94 -16.33
CA VAL A 245 -1.56 -11.31 -16.25
C VAL A 245 -1.72 -12.60 -15.44
N ARG A 246 -0.94 -13.65 -15.76
CA ARG A 246 -0.95 -14.91 -15.00
C ARG A 246 -0.63 -14.70 -13.52
N MET A 247 0.34 -13.85 -13.18
CA MET A 247 0.65 -13.54 -11.78
C MET A 247 -0.54 -12.90 -11.04
N ILE A 248 -1.27 -12.00 -11.70
CA ILE A 248 -2.47 -11.35 -11.13
C ILE A 248 -3.62 -12.36 -10.97
N GLU A 249 -3.80 -13.24 -11.95
CA GLU A 249 -4.78 -14.35 -11.87
C GLU A 249 -4.43 -15.30 -10.72
N ASN A 250 -3.16 -15.70 -10.60
CA ASN A 250 -2.66 -16.55 -9.52
C ASN A 250 -2.90 -15.90 -8.15
N LEU A 251 -2.64 -14.59 -8.02
CA LEU A 251 -2.89 -13.85 -6.80
C LEU A 251 -4.38 -13.85 -6.42
N SER A 252 -5.25 -13.68 -7.42
CA SER A 252 -6.70 -13.69 -7.25
C SER A 252 -7.19 -15.08 -6.80
N GLY A 253 -6.72 -16.15 -7.46
CA GLY A 253 -7.02 -17.54 -7.08
C GLY A 253 -6.50 -17.93 -5.70
N PHE A 254 -5.30 -17.47 -5.33
CA PHE A 254 -4.73 -17.71 -4.00
C PHE A 254 -5.56 -17.08 -2.88
N ASN A 255 -6.12 -15.88 -3.11
CA ASN A 255 -6.99 -15.24 -2.13
C ASN A 255 -8.35 -15.95 -2.01
N ALA A 256 -8.91 -16.45 -3.12
CA ALA A 256 -10.17 -17.18 -3.13
C ALA A 256 -10.10 -18.54 -2.40
N THR A 257 -8.99 -19.27 -2.56
CA THR A 257 -8.82 -20.63 -2.00
C THR A 257 -8.59 -20.67 -0.49
N ARG A 258 -8.15 -19.57 0.14
CA ARG A 258 -7.81 -19.56 1.58
C ARG A 258 -8.95 -19.27 2.55
N GLY A 259 -10.18 -19.02 2.05
CA GLY A 259 -11.43 -18.97 2.81
C GLY A 259 -11.37 -18.35 4.22
N LEU A 260 -12.23 -18.84 5.11
CA LEU A 260 -12.27 -18.54 6.56
C LEU A 260 -11.15 -19.25 7.34
N SER A 261 -10.01 -19.61 6.72
CA SER A 261 -8.97 -20.38 7.41
C SER A 261 -8.43 -19.61 8.63
N THR A 262 -8.70 -20.18 9.79
CA THR A 262 -8.55 -19.57 11.12
C THR A 262 -7.16 -19.80 11.73
N GLY A 263 -6.37 -20.75 11.21
CA GLY A 263 -5.04 -21.11 11.73
C GLY A 263 -3.87 -20.20 11.31
N VAL A 264 -4.16 -19.08 10.66
CA VAL A 264 -3.18 -18.09 10.16
C VAL A 264 -3.43 -16.74 10.83
N GLN A 265 -2.43 -15.86 10.85
CA GLN A 265 -2.63 -14.50 11.37
C GLN A 265 -3.71 -13.76 10.56
N LEU A 266 -4.57 -13.02 11.27
CA LEU A 266 -5.81 -12.50 10.71
C LEU A 266 -5.55 -11.16 10.04
N SER A 267 -5.97 -11.02 8.78
CA SER A 267 -6.10 -9.73 8.06
C SER A 267 -7.17 -8.83 8.71
N PHE A 268 -7.29 -7.56 8.31
CA PHE A 268 -8.41 -6.71 8.77
C PHE A 268 -9.79 -7.33 8.49
N SER A 269 -10.00 -7.91 7.30
CA SER A 269 -11.26 -8.58 6.96
C SER A 269 -11.56 -9.72 7.92
N LYS A 270 -10.63 -10.69 8.04
CA LYS A 270 -10.75 -11.84 8.95
C LYS A 270 -10.89 -11.49 10.43
N MET A 271 -10.25 -10.42 10.90
CA MET A 271 -10.38 -9.96 12.29
C MET A 271 -11.80 -9.50 12.63
N ILE A 272 -12.54 -8.98 11.64
CA ILE A 272 -13.93 -8.55 11.78
C ILE A 272 -14.89 -9.71 11.51
N ILE A 273 -14.63 -10.54 10.51
CA ILE A 273 -15.49 -11.70 10.21
C ILE A 273 -15.63 -12.63 11.42
N LEU A 274 -14.55 -12.87 12.17
CA LEU A 274 -14.57 -13.82 13.28
C LEU A 274 -15.62 -13.50 14.36
N PRO A 275 -15.68 -12.31 14.97
CA PRO A 275 -16.77 -11.99 15.90
C PRO A 275 -18.13 -11.93 15.21
N PHE A 276 -18.21 -11.52 13.94
CA PHE A 276 -19.47 -11.47 13.22
C PHE A 276 -20.03 -12.84 12.85
N SER A 277 -19.19 -13.87 12.77
CA SER A 277 -19.63 -15.26 12.53
C SER A 277 -20.46 -15.84 13.66
N MET A 278 -20.50 -15.19 14.83
CA MET A 278 -21.41 -15.53 15.93
C MET A 278 -22.85 -15.10 15.64
N PHE A 279 -23.06 -14.21 14.66
CA PHE A 279 -24.38 -13.88 14.15
C PHE A 279 -24.70 -14.84 13.01
N ASN A 280 -25.95 -15.30 12.94
CA ASN A 280 -26.44 -16.28 11.95
C ASN A 280 -26.58 -15.66 10.53
N LEU A 281 -25.49 -15.08 10.03
CA LEU A 281 -25.36 -14.40 8.74
C LEU A 281 -24.84 -15.38 7.68
N SER A 282 -25.19 -15.14 6.42
CA SER A 282 -24.63 -15.92 5.31
C SER A 282 -23.12 -15.65 5.15
N ASN A 283 -22.38 -16.63 4.63
CA ASN A 283 -20.95 -16.45 4.36
C ASN A 283 -20.68 -15.28 3.41
N GLU A 284 -21.54 -15.08 2.40
CA GLU A 284 -21.43 -13.95 1.46
C GLU A 284 -21.53 -12.60 2.20
N THR A 285 -22.50 -12.46 3.11
CA THR A 285 -22.66 -11.26 3.93
C THR A 285 -21.46 -11.04 4.85
N LEU A 286 -20.93 -12.09 5.48
CA LEU A 286 -19.75 -12.00 6.34
C LEU A 286 -18.53 -11.52 5.57
N PHE A 287 -18.25 -12.08 4.39
CA PHE A 287 -17.13 -11.65 3.56
C PHE A 287 -17.29 -10.20 3.09
N ALA A 288 -18.50 -9.79 2.71
CA ALA A 288 -18.78 -8.41 2.33
C ALA A 288 -18.50 -7.42 3.48
N ILE A 289 -18.95 -7.73 4.71
CA ILE A 289 -18.64 -6.93 5.92
C ILE A 289 -17.12 -6.88 6.13
N GLY A 290 -16.45 -8.03 6.07
CA GLY A 290 -15.00 -8.10 6.21
C GLY A 290 -14.26 -7.20 5.22
N ASP A 291 -14.66 -7.24 3.95
CA ASP A 291 -14.06 -6.40 2.90
C ASP A 291 -14.29 -4.91 3.13
N VAL A 292 -15.51 -4.51 3.50
CA VAL A 292 -15.82 -3.12 3.85
C VAL A 292 -14.89 -2.61 4.96
N PHE A 293 -14.78 -3.34 6.07
CA PHE A 293 -13.91 -2.94 7.17
C PHE A 293 -12.42 -2.96 6.80
N LYS A 294 -11.99 -3.94 5.99
CA LYS A 294 -10.62 -3.99 5.45
C LYS A 294 -10.27 -2.70 4.73
N TYR A 295 -11.14 -2.22 3.83
CA TYR A 295 -10.89 -0.97 3.12
C TYR A 295 -10.97 0.25 4.04
N VAL A 296 -11.96 0.33 4.94
CA VAL A 296 -12.09 1.44 5.90
C VAL A 296 -10.84 1.58 6.77
N LEU A 297 -10.36 0.49 7.37
CA LEU A 297 -9.17 0.50 8.22
C LEU A 297 -7.91 0.80 7.41
N SER A 298 -7.83 0.35 6.16
CA SER A 298 -6.71 0.62 5.26
C SER A 298 -6.63 2.10 4.87
N VAL A 299 -7.77 2.72 4.52
CA VAL A 299 -7.87 4.17 4.30
C VAL A 299 -7.51 4.93 5.58
N GLY A 300 -7.99 4.44 6.73
CA GLY A 300 -7.61 4.97 8.04
C GLY A 300 -6.10 4.93 8.28
N CYS A 301 -5.42 3.84 7.92
CA CYS A 301 -3.96 3.73 8.03
C CYS A 301 -3.23 4.72 7.12
N VAL A 302 -3.68 4.86 5.86
CA VAL A 302 -3.12 5.84 4.91
C VAL A 302 -3.27 7.25 5.47
N PHE A 303 -4.47 7.57 5.95
CA PHE A 303 -4.76 8.85 6.60
C PHE A 303 -3.87 9.09 7.83
N ALA A 304 -3.77 8.11 8.72
CA ALA A 304 -2.91 8.19 9.90
C ALA A 304 -1.43 8.40 9.51
N ALA A 305 -0.95 7.70 8.48
CA ALA A 305 0.41 7.83 7.98
C ALA A 305 0.70 9.27 7.50
N LEU A 306 -0.22 9.86 6.74
CA LEU A 306 -0.11 11.20 6.18
C LEU A 306 -0.13 12.29 7.26
N PHE A 307 -1.07 12.23 8.20
CA PHE A 307 -1.32 13.32 9.14
C PHE A 307 -0.59 13.22 10.49
N SER A 308 -0.12 12.04 10.89
CA SER A 308 0.61 11.89 12.16
C SER A 308 1.81 12.84 12.22
N LYS A 309 1.94 13.63 13.29
CA LYS A 309 3.11 14.50 13.46
C LYS A 309 4.37 13.70 13.79
N GLU A 310 4.22 12.59 14.51
CA GLU A 310 5.32 11.74 14.94
C GLU A 310 5.68 10.69 13.88
N LYS A 311 6.96 10.64 13.49
CA LYS A 311 7.47 9.72 12.46
C LYS A 311 7.21 8.26 12.77
N TRP A 312 7.36 7.84 14.03
CA TRP A 312 7.12 6.45 14.44
C TRP A 312 5.65 6.03 14.25
N LYS A 313 4.69 6.94 14.43
CA LYS A 313 3.26 6.69 14.16
C LYS A 313 3.00 6.54 12.67
N THR A 314 3.65 7.36 11.84
CA THR A 314 3.59 7.18 10.38
C THR A 314 4.10 5.81 9.96
N LEU A 315 5.27 5.42 10.46
CA LEU A 315 5.85 4.10 10.21
C LEU A 315 4.93 2.98 10.70
N CYS A 316 4.35 3.13 11.89
CA CYS A 316 3.47 2.13 12.46
C CYS A 316 2.18 1.98 11.64
N ALA A 317 1.60 3.09 11.17
CA ALA A 317 0.43 3.08 10.31
C ALA A 317 0.72 2.42 8.95
N CYS A 318 1.91 2.65 8.37
CA CYS A 318 2.37 1.94 7.18
C CYS A 318 2.47 0.44 7.40
N VAL A 319 3.05 -0.01 8.52
CA VAL A 319 3.18 -1.45 8.82
C VAL A 319 1.82 -2.08 9.12
N CYS A 320 0.92 -1.38 9.82
CA CYS A 320 -0.47 -1.81 10.01
C CYS A 320 -1.22 -1.94 8.67
N PHE A 321 -1.01 -1.02 7.72
CA PHE A 321 -1.57 -1.14 6.37
C PHE A 321 -1.02 -2.39 5.65
N ILE A 322 0.31 -2.57 5.65
CA ILE A 322 0.97 -3.73 5.02
C ILE A 322 0.38 -5.04 5.55
N TYR A 323 0.24 -5.12 6.87
CA TYR A 323 -0.29 -6.31 7.53
C TYR A 323 -1.79 -6.48 7.27
N GLY A 324 -2.60 -5.44 7.50
CA GLY A 324 -4.05 -5.57 7.55
C GLY A 324 -4.75 -5.63 6.19
N PHE A 325 -4.17 -5.04 5.14
CA PHE A 325 -4.77 -4.97 3.81
C PHE A 325 -4.79 -6.32 3.06
N GLN A 326 -3.84 -7.22 3.37
CA GLN A 326 -3.74 -8.51 2.68
C GLN A 326 -4.75 -9.50 3.23
N ASP A 327 -5.43 -10.29 2.39
CA ASP A 327 -6.42 -11.28 2.86
C ASP A 327 -5.78 -12.49 3.57
N THR A 328 -4.50 -12.76 3.32
CA THR A 328 -3.74 -13.79 4.03
C THR A 328 -2.38 -13.28 4.48
N VAL A 329 -2.13 -13.35 5.78
CA VAL A 329 -0.91 -12.80 6.40
C VAL A 329 -0.26 -13.87 7.27
N ALA A 330 1.02 -14.15 7.03
CA ALA A 330 1.77 -15.08 7.87
C ALA A 330 2.48 -14.36 9.02
N THR A 331 2.79 -15.10 10.08
CA THR A 331 3.47 -14.59 11.28
C THR A 331 4.81 -13.89 11.01
N TYR A 332 5.54 -14.30 9.96
CA TYR A 332 6.83 -13.66 9.62
C TYR A 332 6.69 -12.19 9.22
N VAL A 333 5.50 -11.74 8.79
CA VAL A 333 5.27 -10.32 8.42
C VAL A 333 5.39 -9.40 9.64
N LEU A 334 5.22 -9.95 10.85
CA LEU A 334 5.36 -9.19 12.09
C LEU A 334 6.77 -8.64 12.34
N VAL A 335 7.78 -9.18 11.66
CA VAL A 335 9.15 -8.63 11.70
C VAL A 335 9.17 -7.14 11.33
N LEU A 336 8.24 -6.69 10.48
CA LEU A 336 8.16 -5.29 10.05
C LEU A 336 7.81 -4.33 11.19
N PHE A 337 7.20 -4.80 12.29
CA PHE A 337 6.90 -3.95 13.47
C PHE A 337 8.16 -3.55 14.25
N ILE A 338 9.32 -4.17 13.98
CA ILE A 338 10.61 -3.69 14.50
C ILE A 338 10.90 -2.26 14.02
N ILE A 339 10.45 -1.89 12.80
CA ILE A 339 10.65 -0.54 12.24
C ILE A 339 10.05 0.56 13.14
N PRO A 340 8.72 0.58 13.40
CA PRO A 340 8.13 1.59 14.26
C PRO A 340 8.64 1.52 15.71
N VAL A 341 9.06 0.34 16.20
CA VAL A 341 9.69 0.22 17.53
C VAL A 341 10.99 1.00 17.60
N VAL A 342 11.91 0.82 16.66
CA VAL A 342 13.18 1.56 16.63
C VAL A 342 12.91 3.06 16.60
N ALA A 343 12.00 3.51 15.72
CA ALA A 343 11.62 4.91 15.66
C ALA A 343 11.00 5.43 16.98
N LEU A 344 10.16 4.64 17.65
CA LEU A 344 9.57 5.01 18.94
C LEU A 344 10.63 5.17 20.04
N ILE A 345 11.55 4.20 20.18
CA ILE A 345 12.54 4.21 21.26
C ILE A 345 13.70 5.19 21.01
N ASP A 346 14.01 5.49 19.75
CA ASP A 346 15.14 6.35 19.39
C ASP A 346 14.74 7.80 19.10
N ASP A 347 13.57 8.06 18.51
CA ASP A 347 13.17 9.42 18.09
C ASP A 347 12.30 10.13 19.14
N VAL A 348 11.61 9.39 20.03
CA VAL A 348 10.75 10.00 21.06
C VAL A 348 11.56 10.32 22.31
N ARG A 349 11.37 11.53 22.84
CA ARG A 349 12.03 12.04 24.04
C ARG A 349 11.06 12.39 25.17
N GLU A 350 9.80 12.68 24.84
CA GLU A 350 8.76 13.00 25.81
C GLU A 350 8.12 11.74 26.42
N ASN A 351 7.97 11.71 27.75
CA ASN A 351 7.31 10.62 28.47
C ASN A 351 5.78 10.77 28.50
N LYS A 352 5.11 10.50 27.38
CA LYS A 352 3.64 10.44 27.33
C LYS A 352 3.13 9.08 27.84
N LYS A 353 2.14 9.08 28.73
CA LYS A 353 1.52 7.84 29.27
C LYS A 353 1.05 6.88 28.18
N ILE A 354 0.54 7.40 27.07
CA ILE A 354 0.07 6.58 25.94
C ILE A 354 1.20 5.79 25.27
N ASN A 355 2.45 6.25 25.33
CA ASN A 355 3.59 5.59 24.71
C ASN A 355 3.93 4.25 25.39
N TYR A 356 3.59 4.07 26.67
CA TYR A 356 3.73 2.79 27.36
C TYR A 356 2.77 1.74 26.77
N VAL A 357 1.54 2.14 26.44
CA VAL A 357 0.54 1.26 25.80
C VAL A 357 1.02 0.86 24.41
N TYR A 358 1.47 1.82 23.60
CA TYR A 358 2.04 1.54 22.28
C TYR A 358 3.26 0.62 22.36
N THR A 359 4.15 0.86 23.31
CA THR A 359 5.34 0.02 23.52
C THR A 359 4.95 -1.40 23.90
N ALA A 360 3.99 -1.59 24.81
CA ALA A 360 3.51 -2.90 25.22
C ALA A 360 2.88 -3.66 24.04
N PHE A 361 2.03 -2.99 23.24
CA PHE A 361 1.42 -3.59 22.06
C PHE A 361 2.47 -4.01 21.03
N LEU A 362 3.41 -3.13 20.71
CA LEU A 362 4.49 -3.44 19.75
C LEU A 362 5.38 -4.59 20.25
N ALA A 363 5.70 -4.62 21.54
CA ALA A 363 6.49 -5.69 22.12
C ALA A 363 5.74 -7.04 22.09
N LEU A 364 4.44 -7.04 22.39
CA LEU A 364 3.58 -8.23 22.30
C LEU A 364 3.51 -8.75 20.85
N ILE A 365 3.34 -7.85 19.88
CA ILE A 365 3.29 -8.19 18.46
C ILE A 365 4.60 -8.85 18.00
N ILE A 366 5.75 -8.25 18.29
CA ILE A 366 7.06 -8.78 17.86
C ILE A 366 7.40 -10.10 18.56
N SER A 367 6.97 -10.26 19.81
CA SER A 367 7.18 -11.50 20.57
C SER A 367 6.42 -12.69 19.97
N ALA A 368 5.24 -12.44 19.37
CA ALA A 368 4.36 -13.46 18.78
C ALA A 368 4.22 -14.71 19.70
N PRO A 369 3.75 -14.53 20.94
CA PRO A 369 3.88 -15.56 21.97
C PRO A 369 3.10 -16.83 21.61
N ALA A 370 3.72 -17.98 21.87
CA ALA A 370 3.01 -19.25 21.90
C ALA A 370 2.15 -19.30 23.17
N ILE A 371 0.88 -19.70 23.04
CA ILE A 371 -0.07 -19.75 24.15
C ILE A 371 -0.71 -21.14 24.19
N VAL A 372 -0.86 -21.68 25.41
CA VAL A 372 -1.61 -22.92 25.65
C VAL A 372 -3.08 -22.66 25.43
N ASN A 373 -3.73 -23.50 24.62
CA ASN A 373 -5.17 -23.49 24.49
C ASN A 373 -5.79 -23.97 25.81
N PRO A 374 -6.59 -23.15 26.51
CA PRO A 374 -7.15 -23.51 27.80
C PRO A 374 -8.16 -24.67 27.72
N VAL A 375 -8.69 -24.96 26.52
CA VAL A 375 -9.65 -26.05 26.30
C VAL A 375 -8.96 -27.36 26.02
N THR A 376 -7.97 -27.37 25.12
CA THR A 376 -7.30 -28.62 24.69
C THR A 376 -6.03 -28.93 25.48
N GLY A 377 -5.51 -27.97 26.24
CA GLY A 377 -4.20 -28.09 26.90
C GLY A 377 -3.01 -28.08 25.93
N GLU A 378 -3.26 -27.99 24.62
CA GLU A 378 -2.20 -27.99 23.61
C GLU A 378 -1.64 -26.60 23.38
N TRP A 379 -0.35 -26.52 23.05
CA TRP A 379 0.24 -25.29 22.54
C TRP A 379 -0.29 -25.04 21.13
N THR A 380 -1.14 -24.03 20.97
CA THR A 380 -1.77 -23.75 19.68
C THR A 380 -1.38 -22.38 19.16
N ARG A 381 -1.04 -22.36 17.86
CA ARG A 381 -0.81 -21.12 17.12
C ARG A 381 -2.05 -20.23 17.14
N PHE A 382 -3.23 -20.82 17.12
CA PHE A 382 -4.49 -20.10 16.93
C PHE A 382 -4.78 -19.05 18.01
N VAL A 383 -4.49 -19.36 19.28
CA VAL A 383 -4.73 -18.41 20.38
C VAL A 383 -3.73 -17.25 20.29
N GLY A 384 -2.44 -17.55 20.10
CA GLY A 384 -1.40 -16.54 19.95
C GLY A 384 -1.62 -15.62 18.74
N THR A 385 -2.09 -16.17 17.60
CA THR A 385 -2.40 -15.38 16.41
C THR A 385 -3.61 -14.48 16.60
N LYS A 386 -4.66 -14.93 17.31
CA LYS A 386 -5.79 -14.07 17.67
C LYS A 386 -5.36 -12.89 18.55
N VAL A 387 -4.62 -13.17 19.63
CA VAL A 387 -4.13 -12.13 20.55
C VAL A 387 -3.32 -11.09 19.79
N THR A 388 -2.38 -11.54 18.97
CA THR A 388 -1.55 -10.64 18.16
C THR A 388 -2.38 -9.83 17.16
N SER A 389 -3.35 -10.48 16.50
CA SER A 389 -4.23 -9.84 15.52
C SER A 389 -5.10 -8.75 16.16
N TYR A 390 -5.79 -9.05 17.27
CA TYR A 390 -6.59 -8.04 17.97
C TYR A 390 -5.73 -6.91 18.54
N THR A 391 -4.50 -7.20 18.97
CA THR A 391 -3.54 -6.15 19.37
C THR A 391 -3.23 -5.21 18.21
N ILE A 392 -3.01 -5.73 16.99
CA ILE A 392 -2.80 -4.92 15.79
C ILE A 392 -4.05 -4.11 15.42
N MET A 393 -5.25 -4.68 15.60
CA MET A 393 -6.51 -3.95 15.38
C MET A 393 -6.63 -2.74 16.31
N LEU A 394 -6.43 -2.95 17.62
CA LEU A 394 -6.47 -1.88 18.62
C LEU A 394 -5.39 -0.82 18.36
N LEU A 395 -4.17 -1.26 18.05
CA LEU A 395 -3.07 -0.38 17.65
C LEU A 395 -3.43 0.48 16.43
N THR A 396 -4.07 -0.12 15.43
CA THR A 396 -4.53 0.55 14.22
C THR A 396 -5.56 1.63 14.53
N LEU A 397 -6.59 1.31 15.32
CA LEU A 397 -7.61 2.27 15.74
C LEU A 397 -7.00 3.45 16.52
N MET A 398 -6.07 3.17 17.44
CA MET A 398 -5.35 4.22 18.18
C MET A 398 -4.55 5.15 17.26
N LEU A 399 -3.91 4.62 16.22
CA LEU A 399 -3.17 5.40 15.23
C LEU A 399 -4.10 6.27 14.38
N ILE A 400 -5.25 5.74 13.96
CA ILE A 400 -6.28 6.49 13.21
C ILE A 400 -6.77 7.67 14.06
N VAL A 401 -7.16 7.42 15.31
CA VAL A 401 -7.61 8.48 16.24
C VAL A 401 -6.52 9.53 16.45
N SER A 402 -5.26 9.11 16.63
CA SER A 402 -4.13 10.04 16.75
C SER A 402 -3.93 10.87 15.46
N GLY A 403 -4.03 10.24 14.29
CA GLY A 403 -3.92 10.92 13.01
C GLY A 403 -5.03 11.95 12.79
N VAL A 404 -6.27 11.62 13.16
CA VAL A 404 -7.41 12.55 13.08
C VAL A 404 -7.20 13.73 14.02
N SER A 405 -6.74 13.48 15.24
CA SER A 405 -6.41 14.54 16.20
C SER A 405 -5.35 15.50 15.65
N ASP A 406 -4.27 14.97 15.06
CA ASP A 406 -3.21 15.78 14.48
C ASP A 406 -3.67 16.56 13.25
N MET A 407 -4.49 15.94 12.40
CA MET A 407 -5.16 16.61 11.28
C MET A 407 -5.99 17.80 11.79
N CYS A 408 -6.89 17.58 12.75
CA CYS A 408 -7.74 18.64 13.31
C CYS A 408 -6.94 19.83 13.85
N LYS A 409 -5.77 19.58 14.50
CA LYS A 409 -4.87 20.65 14.95
C LYS A 409 -4.36 21.47 13.77
N VAL A 410 -3.84 20.80 12.73
CA VAL A 410 -3.32 21.45 11.51
C VAL A 410 -4.41 22.30 10.82
N PHE A 411 -5.65 21.80 10.74
CA PHE A 411 -6.76 22.57 10.18
C PHE A 411 -7.18 23.73 11.07
N SER A 412 -7.26 23.54 12.38
CA SER A 412 -7.59 24.63 13.31
C SER A 412 -6.58 25.78 13.26
N GLU A 413 -5.28 25.45 13.16
CA GLU A 413 -4.20 26.43 13.02
C GLU A 413 -4.32 27.21 11.70
N LYS A 414 -4.66 26.56 10.58
CA LYS A 414 -4.79 27.25 9.27
C LYS A 414 -6.10 27.99 9.06
N LEU A 415 -7.21 27.53 9.62
CA LEU A 415 -8.53 28.16 9.46
C LEU A 415 -8.81 29.25 10.50
N ASN A 416 -7.92 29.44 11.47
CA ASN A 416 -8.11 30.35 12.61
C ASN A 416 -9.40 30.07 13.40
N VAL A 417 -9.89 28.82 13.34
CA VAL A 417 -11.10 28.36 14.02
C VAL A 417 -10.70 27.75 15.35
N LYS A 418 -11.06 28.39 16.47
CA LYS A 418 -10.73 27.92 17.84
C LYS A 418 -11.37 26.58 18.21
N SER A 419 -12.42 26.15 17.52
CA SER A 419 -13.18 24.95 17.88
C SER A 419 -12.56 23.68 17.30
N LYS A 420 -11.76 23.00 18.13
CA LYS A 420 -11.31 21.61 17.90
C LYS A 420 -12.49 20.64 17.71
N ILE A 421 -13.65 20.96 18.29
CA ILE A 421 -14.85 20.13 18.31
C ILE A 421 -15.53 20.14 16.94
N THR A 422 -15.63 21.26 16.25
CA THR A 422 -16.38 21.35 14.97
C THR A 422 -15.73 20.53 13.85
N VAL A 423 -14.39 20.51 13.79
CA VAL A 423 -13.64 19.71 12.78
C VAL A 423 -13.65 18.23 13.14
N LEU A 424 -13.52 17.90 14.43
CA LEU A 424 -13.62 16.52 14.90
C LEU A 424 -15.03 15.97 14.67
N SER A 425 -16.07 16.76 14.93
CA SER A 425 -17.46 16.44 14.64
C SER A 425 -17.71 16.27 13.15
N PHE A 426 -17.11 17.08 12.26
CA PHE A 426 -17.24 16.90 10.81
C PHE A 426 -16.54 15.62 10.31
N ALA A 427 -15.35 15.31 10.82
CA ALA A 427 -14.62 14.10 10.48
C ALA A 427 -15.31 12.83 11.04
N LEU A 428 -15.79 12.89 12.29
CA LEU A 428 -16.61 11.82 12.88
C LEU A 428 -17.93 11.69 12.13
N LEU A 429 -18.61 12.79 11.81
CA LEU A 429 -19.88 12.78 11.06
C LEU A 429 -19.66 12.25 9.64
N SER A 430 -18.52 12.51 8.99
CA SER A 430 -18.19 11.93 7.68
C SER A 430 -17.92 10.43 7.76
N ALA A 431 -17.21 9.98 8.81
CA ALA A 431 -16.96 8.57 9.07
C ALA A 431 -18.24 7.83 9.51
N VAL A 432 -19.09 8.46 10.32
CA VAL A 432 -20.40 7.96 10.75
C VAL A 432 -21.38 7.98 9.60
N ILE A 433 -21.39 8.98 8.71
CA ILE A 433 -22.19 8.98 7.48
C ILE A 433 -21.68 7.90 6.53
N ALA A 434 -20.37 7.67 6.41
CA ALA A 434 -19.84 6.56 5.61
C ALA A 434 -20.25 5.20 6.18
N VAL A 435 -20.22 5.04 7.51
CA VAL A 435 -20.65 3.82 8.21
C VAL A 435 -22.18 3.65 8.16
N CYS A 436 -22.96 4.71 8.36
CA CYS A 436 -24.42 4.69 8.29
C CYS A 436 -24.91 4.49 6.84
N ALA A 437 -24.23 5.05 5.83
CA ALA A 437 -24.52 4.77 4.43
C ALA A 437 -24.24 3.29 4.07
N LEU A 438 -23.33 2.63 4.79
CA LEU A 438 -23.11 1.18 4.69
C LEU A 438 -24.16 0.35 5.43
N PHE A 439 -24.81 0.90 6.47
CA PHE A 439 -25.93 0.27 7.19
C PHE A 439 -27.31 0.55 6.56
N ILE A 440 -27.44 1.55 5.69
CA ILE A 440 -28.67 1.85 4.93
C ILE A 440 -28.77 0.98 3.66
N ALA A 441 -27.81 0.09 3.39
CA ALA A 441 -28.01 -1.00 2.44
C ALA A 441 -28.98 -2.03 3.06
N PRO A 442 -30.21 -2.19 2.55
CA PRO A 442 -31.18 -3.10 3.14
C PRO A 442 -30.77 -4.53 2.77
N GLY A 443 -30.23 -5.26 3.74
CA GLY A 443 -29.79 -6.63 3.56
C GLY A 443 -29.34 -7.23 4.88
N GLY A 444 -30.22 -7.23 5.89
CA GLY A 444 -29.85 -7.74 7.20
C GLY A 444 -30.96 -7.76 8.25
N LEU A 445 -32.24 -7.75 7.87
CA LEU A 445 -33.33 -8.05 8.79
C LEU A 445 -34.31 -8.96 8.04
N LYS A 446 -34.53 -10.16 8.58
CA LYS A 446 -35.55 -11.07 8.08
C LYS A 446 -36.93 -10.45 8.28
N GLU A 447 -37.85 -10.72 7.37
CA GLU A 447 -39.28 -10.43 7.53
C GLU A 447 -39.76 -10.91 8.91
N GLY A 448 -40.21 -9.98 9.75
CA GLY A 448 -40.76 -10.32 11.06
C GLY A 448 -40.89 -9.16 12.05
N ASP A 449 -39.91 -8.26 12.13
CA ASP A 449 -39.89 -7.23 13.19
C ASP A 449 -39.88 -5.79 12.63
N PHE A 450 -41.01 -5.10 12.83
CA PHE A 450 -41.32 -3.67 12.60
C PHE A 450 -41.69 -3.17 11.17
N PRO A 451 -42.61 -2.18 11.08
CA PRO A 451 -43.35 -1.86 9.87
C PRO A 451 -42.56 -0.92 8.95
N VAL A 452 -41.70 -1.50 8.10
CA VAL A 452 -41.07 -0.80 6.96
C VAL A 452 -41.58 -1.36 5.62
N ALA A 453 -42.64 -2.18 5.65
CA ALA A 453 -43.21 -2.87 4.49
C ALA A 453 -43.68 -1.94 3.35
N ALA A 454 -43.90 -0.65 3.60
CA ALA A 454 -44.34 0.29 2.57
C ALA A 454 -43.26 0.67 1.53
N LEU A 455 -41.99 0.29 1.72
CA LEU A 455 -40.88 0.60 0.79
C LEU A 455 -40.49 -0.57 -0.12
N PHE A 456 -40.94 -1.80 0.16
CA PHE A 456 -40.59 -2.99 -0.63
C PHE A 456 -41.54 -3.28 -1.80
N ASP A 457 -42.73 -2.68 -1.83
CA ASP A 457 -43.69 -2.82 -2.95
C ASP A 457 -43.26 -2.11 -4.24
N ALA A 458 -42.10 -1.44 -4.26
CA ALA A 458 -41.56 -0.72 -5.43
C ALA A 458 -40.52 -1.50 -6.26
N GLY A 459 -40.49 -2.84 -6.17
CA GLY A 459 -39.95 -3.70 -7.24
C GLY A 459 -38.44 -3.62 -7.55
N PHE A 460 -37.58 -3.21 -6.61
CA PHE A 460 -36.12 -3.23 -6.82
C PHE A 460 -35.47 -4.45 -6.14
N ILE A 461 -35.28 -5.54 -6.90
CA ILE A 461 -34.40 -6.64 -6.50
C ILE A 461 -32.96 -6.17 -6.71
N ILE A 462 -32.25 -5.86 -5.62
CA ILE A 462 -30.83 -5.47 -5.67
C ILE A 462 -29.96 -6.75 -5.72
N SER A 463 -29.28 -6.98 -6.84
CA SER A 463 -28.34 -8.10 -7.03
C SER A 463 -27.02 -7.88 -6.29
N SER A 464 -26.29 -8.96 -5.93
CA SER A 464 -24.97 -8.86 -5.28
C SER A 464 -23.92 -8.15 -6.15
N SER A 465 -24.10 -8.16 -7.48
CA SER A 465 -23.33 -7.35 -8.42
C SER A 465 -23.62 -5.85 -8.28
N PHE A 466 -24.88 -5.46 -8.06
CA PHE A 466 -25.25 -4.06 -7.81
C PHE A 466 -24.64 -3.54 -6.50
N LEU A 467 -24.64 -4.36 -5.44
CA LEU A 467 -24.02 -3.99 -4.16
C LEU A 467 -22.49 -3.80 -4.31
N LYS A 468 -21.81 -4.71 -5.01
CA LYS A 468 -20.37 -4.58 -5.32
C LYS A 468 -20.07 -3.32 -6.13
N MET A 469 -20.92 -2.98 -7.09
CA MET A 469 -20.80 -1.79 -7.92
C MET A 469 -21.02 -0.50 -7.11
N VAL A 470 -22.03 -0.45 -6.25
CA VAL A 470 -22.29 0.71 -5.37
C VAL A 470 -21.16 0.89 -4.36
N VAL A 471 -20.68 -0.19 -3.74
CA VAL A 471 -19.55 -0.16 -2.80
C VAL A 471 -18.27 0.29 -3.50
N SER A 472 -17.97 -0.24 -4.70
CA SER A 472 -16.84 0.20 -5.53
C SER A 472 -16.94 1.70 -5.90
N SER A 473 -18.15 2.16 -6.24
CA SER A 473 -18.40 3.57 -6.59
C SER A 473 -18.22 4.50 -5.39
N ILE A 474 -18.70 4.11 -4.20
CA ILE A 474 -18.53 4.85 -2.95
C ILE A 474 -17.06 4.86 -2.52
N LEU A 475 -16.35 3.74 -2.65
CA LEU A 475 -14.90 3.67 -2.44
C LEU A 475 -14.14 4.57 -3.40
N GLY A 476 -14.56 4.62 -4.67
CA GLY A 476 -14.09 5.57 -5.66
C GLY A 476 -14.29 7.01 -5.21
N ILE A 477 -15.48 7.36 -4.71
CA ILE A 477 -15.81 8.70 -4.17
C ILE A 477 -14.95 9.05 -2.95
N VAL A 478 -14.74 8.12 -2.02
CA VAL A 478 -13.93 8.35 -0.80
C VAL A 478 -12.45 8.47 -1.15
N CYS A 479 -11.92 7.62 -2.04
CA CYS A 479 -10.56 7.73 -2.55
C CYS A 479 -10.36 9.03 -3.32
N PHE A 480 -11.34 9.42 -4.14
CA PHE A 480 -11.35 10.66 -4.91
C PHE A 480 -11.40 11.91 -4.02
N ALA A 481 -12.25 11.92 -2.99
CA ALA A 481 -12.30 12.98 -1.99
C ALA A 481 -10.99 13.06 -1.20
N GLY A 482 -10.39 11.91 -0.84
CA GLY A 482 -9.10 11.83 -0.18
C GLY A 482 -7.94 12.34 -1.04
N ILE A 483 -7.92 11.98 -2.33
CA ILE A 483 -6.91 12.40 -3.31
C ILE A 483 -7.02 13.91 -3.63
N ILE A 484 -8.25 14.42 -3.81
CA ILE A 484 -8.50 15.86 -3.95
C ILE A 484 -8.07 16.61 -2.69
N PHE A 485 -8.44 16.12 -1.51
CA PHE A 485 -8.06 16.73 -0.24
C PHE A 485 -6.52 16.75 -0.05
N LEU A 486 -5.86 15.65 -0.38
CA LEU A 486 -4.39 15.51 -0.34
C LEU A 486 -3.69 16.49 -1.28
N ALA A 487 -4.20 16.62 -2.50
CA ALA A 487 -3.56 17.45 -3.50
C ALA A 487 -3.99 18.92 -3.45
N TRP A 488 -5.11 19.23 -2.78
CA TRP A 488 -5.47 20.59 -2.37
C TRP A 488 -4.46 21.13 -1.35
N TRP A 489 -3.83 20.24 -0.57
CA TRP A 489 -2.91 20.58 0.51
C TRP A 489 -1.44 20.23 0.29
N LEU A 490 -1.07 19.64 -0.86
CA LEU A 490 0.31 19.43 -1.27
C LEU A 490 1.08 20.77 -1.21
N PRO A 491 2.03 20.93 -0.27
CA PRO A 491 2.77 22.17 -0.08
C PRO A 491 3.93 22.23 -1.09
N LEU A 492 3.60 22.31 -2.37
CA LEU A 492 4.57 22.50 -3.44
C LEU A 492 5.02 23.98 -3.42
N ASP A 493 6.32 24.19 -3.20
CA ASP A 493 6.98 25.51 -3.30
C ASP A 493 6.66 26.18 -4.64
N ASP A 494 6.61 27.52 -4.66
CA ASP A 494 6.37 28.32 -5.87
C ASP A 494 7.42 28.04 -6.98
N LYS A 495 8.59 27.53 -6.61
CA LYS A 495 9.63 27.03 -7.52
C LYS A 495 9.17 25.87 -8.43
N TYR A 496 8.14 25.12 -8.04
CA TYR A 496 7.62 23.95 -8.77
C TYR A 496 6.18 24.16 -9.28
N ASN A 497 5.81 25.39 -9.63
CA ASN A 497 4.46 25.72 -10.09
C ASN A 497 3.98 24.86 -11.28
N GLY A 498 4.87 24.49 -12.21
CA GLY A 498 4.52 23.59 -13.32
C GLY A 498 4.09 22.18 -12.85
N LEU A 499 4.86 21.57 -11.95
CA LEU A 499 4.53 20.25 -11.38
C LEU A 499 3.25 20.31 -10.56
N ARG A 500 3.04 21.39 -9.80
CA ARG A 500 1.81 21.64 -9.04
C ARG A 500 0.59 21.71 -9.94
N GLN A 501 0.69 22.44 -11.05
CA GLN A 501 -0.38 22.50 -12.05
C GLN A 501 -0.64 21.13 -12.69
N PHE A 502 0.40 20.37 -13.02
CA PHE A 502 0.27 19.04 -13.59
C PHE A 502 -0.46 18.06 -12.64
N VAL A 503 -0.07 18.02 -11.36
CA VAL A 503 -0.74 17.18 -10.37
C VAL A 503 -2.21 17.57 -10.23
N LYS A 504 -2.51 18.88 -10.12
CA LYS A 504 -3.89 19.35 -10.07
C LYS A 504 -4.69 19.00 -11.32
N PHE A 505 -4.08 19.08 -12.50
CA PHE A 505 -4.70 18.66 -13.76
C PHE A 505 -5.03 17.17 -13.76
N GLY A 506 -4.12 16.32 -13.25
CA GLY A 506 -4.37 14.89 -13.05
C GLY A 506 -5.60 14.62 -12.17
N LEU A 507 -5.79 15.37 -11.07
CA LEU A 507 -6.98 15.24 -10.22
C LEU A 507 -8.27 15.61 -10.94
N VAL A 508 -8.22 16.67 -11.75
CA VAL A 508 -9.36 17.06 -12.59
C VAL A 508 -9.67 15.95 -13.58
N GLY A 509 -8.64 15.27 -14.12
CA GLY A 509 -8.79 14.06 -14.94
C GLY A 509 -9.51 12.93 -14.20
N VAL A 510 -9.18 12.65 -12.94
CA VAL A 510 -9.91 11.63 -12.14
C VAL A 510 -11.38 12.05 -11.94
N SER A 511 -11.63 13.34 -11.65
CA SER A 511 -12.99 13.87 -11.54
C SER A 511 -13.77 13.70 -12.84
N ASN A 512 -13.10 13.95 -13.96
CA ASN A 512 -13.64 13.83 -15.30
C ASN A 512 -14.15 12.40 -15.56
N THR A 513 -13.30 11.41 -15.29
CA THR A 513 -13.65 9.99 -15.44
C THR A 513 -14.85 9.61 -14.59
N PHE A 514 -14.90 10.06 -13.33
CA PHE A 514 -16.04 9.80 -12.45
C PHE A 514 -17.35 10.38 -13.01
N VAL A 515 -17.35 11.64 -13.44
CA VAL A 515 -18.53 12.29 -14.03
C VAL A 515 -18.96 11.57 -15.30
N SER A 516 -18.01 11.18 -16.16
CA SER A 516 -18.30 10.41 -17.38
C SER A 516 -18.98 9.08 -17.07
N LEU A 517 -18.48 8.32 -16.10
CA LEU A 517 -19.04 7.03 -15.68
C LEU A 517 -20.42 7.20 -15.04
N ALA A 518 -20.60 8.21 -14.18
CA ALA A 518 -21.89 8.47 -13.55
C ALA A 518 -22.98 8.75 -14.59
N VAL A 519 -22.67 9.59 -15.59
CA VAL A 519 -23.60 9.88 -16.69
C VAL A 519 -23.84 8.63 -17.53
N TYR A 520 -22.79 7.90 -17.91
CA TYR A 520 -22.93 6.64 -18.64
C TYR A 520 -23.89 5.67 -17.93
N TYR A 521 -23.70 5.45 -16.63
CA TYR A 521 -24.52 4.53 -15.86
C TYR A 521 -25.96 5.02 -15.67
N ILE A 522 -26.20 6.33 -15.55
CA ILE A 522 -27.58 6.86 -15.52
C ILE A 522 -28.33 6.45 -16.79
N PHE A 523 -27.71 6.61 -17.96
CA PHE A 523 -28.33 6.20 -19.23
C PHE A 523 -28.49 4.68 -19.32
N TYR A 524 -27.46 3.92 -18.93
CA TYR A 524 -27.51 2.46 -18.90
C TYR A 524 -28.61 1.92 -17.98
N PHE A 525 -28.86 2.55 -16.82
CA PHE A 525 -29.94 2.15 -15.91
C PHE A 525 -31.33 2.56 -16.36
N ILE A 526 -31.45 3.61 -17.20
CA ILE A 526 -32.72 3.94 -17.85
C ILE A 526 -33.07 2.85 -18.87
N SER A 527 -32.09 2.44 -19.67
CA SER A 527 -32.20 1.32 -20.60
C SER A 527 -30.81 0.88 -21.03
N GLU A 528 -30.57 -0.43 -21.02
CA GLU A 528 -29.28 -1.00 -21.43
C GLU A 528 -28.90 -0.61 -22.87
N ASP A 529 -29.88 -0.40 -23.75
CA ASP A 529 -29.70 0.03 -25.15
C ASP A 529 -29.13 1.45 -25.28
N LEU A 530 -29.21 2.26 -24.22
CA LEU A 530 -28.72 3.64 -24.21
C LEU A 530 -27.23 3.76 -23.87
N TYR A 531 -26.49 2.65 -23.73
CA TYR A 531 -25.07 2.69 -23.34
C TYR A 531 -24.22 3.57 -24.28
N PHE A 532 -24.49 3.55 -25.60
CA PHE A 532 -23.76 4.37 -26.58
C PHE A 532 -24.04 5.86 -26.39
N VAL A 533 -25.32 6.21 -26.15
CA VAL A 533 -25.75 7.58 -25.86
C VAL A 533 -25.17 8.04 -24.52
N GLY A 534 -25.21 7.18 -23.50
CA GLY A 534 -24.62 7.43 -22.18
C GLY A 534 -23.12 7.70 -22.26
N ASN A 535 -22.40 6.98 -23.11
CA ASN A 535 -20.96 7.20 -23.31
C ASN A 535 -20.68 8.55 -23.99
N ALA A 536 -21.44 8.88 -25.05
CA ALA A 536 -21.29 10.15 -25.76
C ALA A 536 -21.64 11.37 -24.88
N VAL A 537 -22.77 11.31 -24.17
CA VAL A 537 -23.19 12.38 -23.25
C VAL A 537 -22.24 12.47 -22.06
N GLY A 538 -21.79 11.32 -21.53
CA GLY A 538 -20.80 11.25 -20.45
C GLY A 538 -19.49 11.93 -20.81
N PHE A 539 -18.97 11.70 -22.02
CA PHE A 539 -17.81 12.41 -22.52
C PHE A 539 -18.04 13.93 -22.56
N ILE A 540 -19.13 14.41 -23.15
CA ILE A 540 -19.44 15.85 -23.26
C ILE A 540 -19.52 16.51 -21.88
N VAL A 541 -20.31 15.93 -20.96
CA VAL A 541 -20.51 16.46 -19.61
C VAL A 541 -19.21 16.42 -18.80
N SER A 542 -18.41 15.37 -18.97
CA SER A 542 -17.11 15.29 -18.31
C SER A 542 -16.21 16.46 -18.76
N VAL A 543 -16.08 16.72 -20.07
CA VAL A 543 -15.22 17.81 -20.57
C VAL A 543 -15.68 19.18 -20.04
N LEU A 544 -16.99 19.41 -19.84
CA LEU A 544 -17.50 20.60 -19.15
C LEU A 544 -16.99 20.68 -17.70
N ASN A 545 -17.06 19.58 -16.96
CA ASN A 545 -16.53 19.49 -15.59
C ASN A 545 -15.01 19.74 -15.58
N ALA A 546 -14.27 19.18 -16.52
CA ALA A 546 -12.84 19.42 -16.66
C ALA A 546 -12.55 20.90 -16.94
N TYR A 547 -13.28 21.54 -17.85
CA TYR A 547 -13.16 22.98 -18.10
C TYR A 547 -13.39 23.81 -16.83
N TYR A 548 -14.46 23.51 -16.10
CA TYR A 548 -14.83 24.25 -14.88
C TYR A 548 -13.70 24.20 -13.84
N TRP A 549 -13.21 23.01 -13.53
CA TRP A 549 -12.15 22.85 -12.53
C TRP A 549 -10.79 23.31 -13.06
N ASN A 550 -10.45 23.08 -14.33
CA ASN A 550 -9.20 23.59 -14.88
C ASN A 550 -9.14 25.12 -14.83
N SER A 551 -10.25 25.80 -15.13
CA SER A 551 -10.34 27.27 -15.04
C SER A 551 -10.25 27.78 -13.60
N LYS A 552 -10.90 27.12 -12.65
CA LYS A 552 -11.03 27.62 -11.27
C LYS A 552 -9.90 27.16 -10.33
N PHE A 553 -9.28 26.02 -10.62
CA PHE A 553 -8.39 25.32 -9.70
C PHE A 553 -6.96 25.13 -10.22
N VAL A 554 -6.80 24.82 -11.52
CA VAL A 554 -5.50 24.51 -12.14
C VAL A 554 -4.84 25.75 -12.74
N PHE A 555 -5.56 26.45 -13.62
CA PHE A 555 -5.08 27.60 -14.40
C PHE A 555 -5.82 28.89 -13.99
N LYS A 556 -5.74 29.23 -12.71
CA LYS A 556 -6.36 30.45 -12.16
C LYS A 556 -5.90 31.68 -12.93
N GLU A 557 -6.84 32.60 -13.21
CA GLU A 557 -6.52 33.91 -13.77
C GLU A 557 -5.69 34.73 -12.78
N ASP A 558 -4.57 35.30 -13.24
CA ASP A 558 -3.83 36.29 -12.47
C ASP A 558 -4.61 37.61 -12.48
N LYS A 559 -5.06 38.04 -11.31
CA LYS A 559 -5.87 39.26 -11.13
C LYS A 559 -5.09 40.55 -11.45
N THR A 560 -3.79 40.47 -11.70
CA THR A 560 -2.89 41.60 -11.91
C THR A 560 -2.96 42.23 -13.29
N ASP A 561 -3.49 41.53 -14.31
CA ASP A 561 -3.36 41.96 -15.72
C ASP A 561 -4.64 42.55 -16.37
N GLY A 562 -5.70 42.77 -15.58
CA GLY A 562 -6.91 43.53 -15.99
C GLY A 562 -7.75 42.96 -17.16
N LYS A 563 -7.27 41.94 -17.89
CA LYS A 563 -7.96 41.31 -19.02
C LYS A 563 -8.75 40.10 -18.55
N LYS A 564 -10.08 40.20 -18.58
CA LYS A 564 -10.97 39.04 -18.44
C LYS A 564 -10.74 38.06 -19.60
N ARG A 565 -10.46 36.79 -19.30
CA ARG A 565 -10.32 35.73 -20.30
C ARG A 565 -11.70 35.46 -20.92
N LYS A 566 -11.74 35.21 -22.23
CA LYS A 566 -13.00 34.90 -22.92
C LYS A 566 -13.41 33.44 -22.61
N ASN A 567 -14.28 33.26 -21.62
CA ASN A 567 -14.73 31.96 -21.11
C ASN A 567 -15.18 30.98 -22.21
N PHE A 568 -15.95 31.44 -23.21
CA PHE A 568 -16.44 30.58 -24.29
C PHE A 568 -15.31 30.06 -25.22
N ALA A 569 -14.30 30.88 -25.49
CA ALA A 569 -13.17 30.47 -26.33
C ALA A 569 -12.29 29.43 -25.64
N VAL A 570 -12.10 29.56 -24.32
CA VAL A 570 -11.35 28.58 -23.51
C VAL A 570 -12.10 27.26 -23.43
N LEU A 571 -13.43 27.32 -23.29
CA LEU A 571 -14.28 26.14 -23.32
C LEU A 571 -14.11 25.35 -24.63
N LEU A 572 -14.27 26.02 -25.78
CA LEU A 572 -14.11 25.38 -27.09
C LEU A 572 -12.72 24.77 -27.28
N LYS A 573 -11.67 25.48 -26.88
CA LYS A 573 -10.30 24.95 -26.92
C LYS A 573 -10.09 23.76 -25.99
N THR A 574 -10.77 23.72 -24.84
CA THR A 574 -10.71 22.58 -23.92
C THR A 574 -11.32 21.34 -24.60
N TYR A 575 -12.46 21.48 -25.28
CA TYR A 575 -13.02 20.40 -26.10
C TYR A 575 -12.08 19.92 -27.19
N ILE A 576 -11.40 20.83 -27.90
CA ILE A 576 -10.39 20.48 -28.91
C ILE A 576 -9.24 19.68 -28.28
N CYS A 577 -8.75 20.09 -27.10
CA CYS A 577 -7.67 19.37 -26.40
C CYS A 577 -8.10 17.94 -26.03
N TYR A 578 -9.25 17.79 -25.35
CA TYR A 578 -9.72 16.48 -24.91
C TYR A 578 -10.09 15.58 -26.11
N GLY A 579 -10.75 16.11 -27.12
CA GLY A 579 -11.10 15.39 -28.34
C GLY A 579 -9.88 14.95 -29.14
N SER A 580 -8.86 15.81 -29.30
CA SER A 580 -7.62 15.44 -30.01
C SER A 580 -6.83 14.36 -29.28
N THR A 581 -6.74 14.41 -27.95
CA THR A 581 -6.08 13.33 -27.19
C THR A 581 -6.90 12.04 -27.14
N PHE A 582 -8.23 12.13 -27.22
CA PHE A 582 -9.09 10.96 -27.37
C PHE A 582 -8.86 10.28 -28.73
N LEU A 583 -8.93 11.03 -29.83
CA LEU A 583 -8.65 10.51 -31.17
C LEU A 583 -7.24 9.93 -31.30
N LEU A 584 -6.24 10.59 -30.69
CA LEU A 584 -4.89 10.06 -30.63
C LEU A 584 -4.84 8.71 -29.89
N SER A 585 -5.56 8.58 -28.77
CA SER A 585 -5.65 7.31 -28.04
C SER A 585 -6.24 6.21 -28.92
N GLU A 586 -7.31 6.48 -29.66
CA GLU A 586 -7.92 5.48 -30.57
C GLU A 586 -6.93 5.02 -31.66
N ILE A 587 -6.22 5.97 -32.29
CA ILE A 587 -5.19 5.65 -33.30
C ILE A 587 -4.05 4.84 -32.67
N MET A 588 -3.61 5.22 -31.47
CA MET A 588 -2.56 4.48 -30.76
C MET A 588 -3.00 3.06 -30.42
N ILE A 589 -4.24 2.83 -29.98
CA ILE A 589 -4.76 1.47 -29.72
C ILE A 589 -4.67 0.63 -31.01
N ILE A 590 -5.10 1.16 -32.15
CA ILE A 590 -5.05 0.42 -33.43
C ILE A 590 -3.60 0.04 -33.77
N VAL A 591 -2.68 0.99 -33.67
CA VAL A 591 -1.25 0.74 -33.96
C VAL A 591 -0.66 -0.27 -32.98
N GLU A 592 -0.91 -0.10 -31.69
CA GLU A 592 -0.38 -0.95 -30.63
C GLU A 592 -0.89 -2.38 -30.75
N VAL A 593 -2.20 -2.55 -30.98
CA VAL A 593 -2.82 -3.87 -31.03
C VAL A 593 -2.60 -4.56 -32.37
N GLU A 594 -2.84 -3.87 -33.49
CA GLU A 594 -2.83 -4.51 -34.82
C GLU A 594 -1.45 -4.55 -35.46
N LEU A 595 -0.60 -3.53 -35.25
CA LEU A 595 0.73 -3.47 -35.88
C LEU A 595 1.84 -3.98 -34.95
N LEU A 596 1.72 -3.75 -33.64
CA LEU A 596 2.76 -4.07 -32.67
C LEU A 596 2.46 -5.32 -31.82
N ASN A 597 1.29 -5.96 -32.02
CA ASN A 597 0.82 -7.11 -31.23
C ASN A 597 0.85 -6.87 -29.70
N ILE A 598 0.64 -5.63 -29.27
CA ILE A 598 0.48 -5.27 -27.86
C ILE A 598 -0.96 -5.62 -27.44
N SER A 599 -1.13 -6.22 -26.27
CA SER A 599 -2.46 -6.59 -25.76
C SER A 599 -3.41 -5.39 -25.69
N GLY A 600 -4.64 -5.54 -26.21
CA GLY A 600 -5.70 -4.53 -26.11
C GLY A 600 -6.13 -4.19 -24.67
N VAL A 601 -5.74 -5.00 -23.68
CA VAL A 601 -5.90 -4.69 -22.26
C VAL A 601 -4.87 -3.65 -21.78
N ILE A 602 -3.67 -3.67 -22.38
CA ILE A 602 -2.51 -2.87 -21.95
C ILE A 602 -2.36 -1.60 -22.77
N ALA A 603 -2.69 -1.65 -24.07
CA ALA A 603 -2.65 -0.49 -24.97
C ALA A 603 -3.30 0.77 -24.36
N PRO A 604 -4.52 0.70 -23.77
CA PRO A 604 -5.11 1.87 -23.09
C PRO A 604 -4.27 2.42 -21.93
N ILE A 605 -3.55 1.57 -21.18
CA ILE A 605 -2.70 1.98 -20.05
C ILE A 605 -1.47 2.73 -20.57
N ILE A 606 -0.84 2.25 -21.64
CA ILE A 606 0.29 2.91 -22.30
C ILE A 606 -0.18 4.28 -22.82
N ASN A 607 -1.36 4.34 -23.43
CA ASN A 607 -1.94 5.58 -23.92
C ASN A 607 -2.15 6.60 -22.82
N LEU A 608 -2.56 6.22 -21.61
CA LEU A 608 -2.69 7.16 -20.48
C LEU A 608 -1.36 7.84 -20.13
N LEU A 609 -0.22 7.13 -20.26
CA LEU A 609 1.11 7.69 -19.99
C LEU A 609 1.51 8.78 -21.00
N VAL A 610 0.96 8.74 -22.22
CA VAL A 610 1.24 9.72 -23.28
C VAL A 610 0.17 10.82 -23.31
N THR A 611 -1.10 10.43 -23.29
CA THR A 611 -2.24 11.32 -23.46
C THR A 611 -2.45 12.24 -22.27
N ILE A 612 -2.19 11.81 -21.03
CA ILE A 612 -2.36 12.69 -19.85
C ILE A 612 -1.34 13.85 -19.84
N PRO A 613 -0.01 13.60 -19.98
CA PRO A 613 0.96 14.68 -20.13
C PRO A 613 0.69 15.58 -21.34
N LEU A 614 0.34 14.99 -22.49
CA LEU A 614 0.04 15.76 -23.69
C LEU A 614 -1.19 16.64 -23.51
N ASN A 615 -2.28 16.11 -22.94
CA ASN A 615 -3.51 16.86 -22.68
C ASN A 615 -3.26 18.01 -21.70
N TYR A 616 -2.40 17.82 -20.70
CA TYR A 616 -1.95 18.91 -19.82
C TYR A 616 -1.20 20.00 -20.58
N VAL A 617 -0.24 19.65 -21.44
CA VAL A 617 0.55 20.60 -22.25
C VAL A 617 -0.35 21.39 -23.19
N LEU A 618 -1.25 20.70 -23.92
CA LEU A 618 -2.22 21.34 -24.80
C LEU A 618 -3.13 22.29 -24.02
N ASN A 619 -3.68 21.86 -22.89
CA ASN A 619 -4.50 22.76 -22.07
C ASN A 619 -3.68 23.96 -21.59
N LYS A 620 -2.48 23.75 -21.05
CA LYS A 620 -1.64 24.83 -20.51
C LYS A 620 -1.29 25.89 -21.53
N PHE A 621 -0.83 25.50 -22.72
CA PHE A 621 -0.27 26.44 -23.70
C PHE A 621 -1.27 26.85 -24.78
N PHE A 622 -2.24 26.01 -25.14
CA PHE A 622 -3.21 26.32 -26.19
C PHE A 622 -4.55 26.82 -25.62
N ALA A 623 -5.16 26.08 -24.69
CA ALA A 623 -6.45 26.45 -24.11
C ALA A 623 -6.32 27.63 -23.13
N TYR A 624 -5.33 27.57 -22.24
CA TYR A 624 -5.07 28.51 -21.15
C TYR A 624 -3.77 29.31 -21.33
N GLY A 625 -3.18 29.33 -22.53
CA GLY A 625 -2.00 30.14 -22.82
C GLY A 625 -2.36 31.59 -23.18
N GLU A 626 -1.58 32.56 -22.70
CA GLU A 626 -1.73 33.96 -23.08
C GLU A 626 -0.94 34.29 -24.35
N LYS A 627 -1.54 35.06 -25.27
CA LYS A 627 -0.82 35.62 -26.42
C LYS A 627 0.08 36.75 -25.91
N ARG A 628 1.40 36.53 -25.81
CA ARG A 628 2.36 37.64 -25.70
C ARG A 628 2.23 38.51 -26.96
N LYS A 629 1.80 39.76 -26.83
CA LYS A 629 2.03 40.76 -27.88
C LYS A 629 3.51 41.12 -27.81
N VAL A 630 4.22 40.93 -28.93
CA VAL A 630 5.54 41.51 -29.15
C VAL A 630 5.39 43.01 -28.97
N LYS A 631 6.07 43.59 -27.97
CA LYS A 631 6.27 45.04 -27.91
C LYS A 631 7.16 45.39 -29.10
N ASN A 632 6.61 46.12 -30.07
CA ASN A 632 7.44 46.84 -31.02
C ASN A 632 8.04 48.00 -30.22
N ASP A 633 9.26 47.82 -29.73
CA ASP A 633 10.05 48.92 -29.19
C ASP A 633 10.47 49.80 -30.37
N VAL A 634 9.71 50.87 -30.61
CA VAL A 634 10.18 52.01 -31.40
C VAL A 634 11.08 52.83 -30.47
N PRO A 635 12.36 53.07 -30.79
CA PRO A 635 13.22 53.89 -29.95
C PRO A 635 12.70 55.33 -29.96
N ALA A 636 12.53 55.90 -28.77
CA ALA A 636 12.19 57.31 -28.60
C ALA A 636 13.32 58.19 -29.14
N GLU A 637 12.94 59.12 -30.02
CA GLU A 637 13.76 60.24 -30.46
C GLU A 637 14.22 61.03 -29.23
N THR A 638 15.53 61.23 -29.13
CA THR A 638 16.14 62.22 -28.25
C THR A 638 16.12 63.57 -28.97
N GLU A 639 15.09 64.37 -28.74
CA GLU A 639 15.12 65.82 -28.96
C GLU A 639 15.66 66.53 -27.70
N ASN A 640 16.76 67.27 -27.91
CA ASN A 640 17.06 68.63 -27.42
C ASN A 640 17.25 68.88 -25.90
N GLU A 641 18.11 69.77 -25.39
CA GLU A 641 18.99 70.84 -25.93
C GLU A 641 19.84 71.40 -24.75
N GLU A 642 20.97 72.05 -25.07
CA GLU A 642 21.62 73.21 -24.37
C GLU A 642 21.94 73.10 -22.85
N ILE A 643 23.15 73.37 -22.32
CA ILE A 643 24.20 74.38 -22.55
C ILE A 643 25.57 73.78 -22.21
#